data_AF-A0A6I3WAD5-F1
#
_entry.id   AF-A0A6I3WAD5-F1
#
_cell.length_a   1.000
_cell.length_b   1.000
_cell.length_c   1.000
_cell.angle_alpha   90.00
_cell.angle_beta   90.00
_cell.angle_gamma   90.00
#
_symmetry.space_group_name_H-M   'P 1'
#
loop_
_entity.id
_entity.type
_entity.pdbx_description
1 polymer ?
#
loop_
_entity_poly.entity_id
_entity_poly.type
_entity_poly.pdbx_seq_one_letter_code
_entity_poly.pdbx_strand_id
1 'polypeptide(L)'
;MNAVNSLHLTSATDLQAIPTQTPDSPAQPTPVNTPAVTLPSPFKGAQALQQALGDQGNWHNLAQALNTVAQALPENADKNAVLAALKSQQMDIHPVSSYPLQSSQASKPTASLEAFITEKGLALPKTRNHLIYLADAVAQRALQHPLGNFGGGLSWPIPLSVEDQSRIGTLVDKNTADLPGLPLADVRKGALGYLLNAIDPPLATAELQDPAKALEKLVVSPAAQALGQAIQTQLSGIPTATSVNDYVLAAINLGLNHSAILEPRRNSVAGFDLAKEQHWGKPASFIINSLGCHLVSEGKATNATAKLATHLLLVRAAPELLVRDIPASVVYGSQAWANFSIAVAKVEAEAPGTAANMTFAQIMKAVDGSGATAPESAQKAALVDWAIASGVMAKSGDDTYTPTQLETVRTLFNQQQSERMIASGLLDTPTPSRKEIALAKLKQQFGETVPFEEKLLRLDEPGTPYAEPLYNPHRRPAGLHSMLDIAMMELGDTKWKTTDSRIPLEAINAPLKLEVNKAFNHQFAQAIQARQKGIGTTIKHLIAQLPLTDRQNLEHGKLEFFQKKTYALGMNFTSKTLHDKDNTLLVKATGVNGETVYKIDIQKGEISTVPGRELTRKREREANKEEKIEPFTPTNTNEAALNQTPQDGASTTPSSFSSTRTQSIADVFVEHLDIDSKDVVKHAKGASTFDKQKEHEWAVADFFLNLVPLRSAIVNFQNGNYLDGATDLVMDVLGFLTAGAATAAKVAKVGATAASTAVKAAKVAKIIGVGTINAFNPAGGLGDLLVGAGRAMISGAKTTARGVRSVGRAGLSLVSDTINNARGASGNYDLLKAASKEHGPALIGSFQSAGRNIEGVAILRNDNWYHYNPITNQPYGPPIKDFTPIRGSRTHAIAAGGQYERIHAKLYENVINAQTPEKIRDYNRGYINGSLESLPDYYPNISTDELKKLASKPNRSPEEIGTLSKAIKQSQIEDAKYHSYLLMNDVQAPGVKVTPVSQTYYLAHVDITSKGECAGLVNTMALAIQYGKEKQLMKNFYRAADLASPQAIKFNQDLRDFQDIVGRTHTFHMGKTPKKVDYQEIIDDLTNSPTSKTIRIASEDHAMLAGIKVENGKTEWFFYDPDSGFVEFETLRSMQEGLEKTLNSGGIAASQKTSKSQTGAREYHISEFHTGDIVADGVDEFAVANLAMATLP
;
A
#
# COMPACT_ATOMS: atom_id res chain seq x y z
N MET A 1 -37.78 -19.67 61.37
CA MET A 1 -36.93 -20.10 62.50
C MET A 1 -35.59 -19.41 62.33
N ASN A 2 -35.17 -18.38 63.08
CA ASN A 2 -35.71 -17.62 64.20
C ASN A 2 -35.36 -16.14 63.89
N ALA A 3 -36.35 -15.24 63.75
CA ALA A 3 -36.92 -14.39 64.81
C ALA A 3 -35.92 -13.28 65.22
N VAL A 4 -36.23 -11.98 65.22
CA VAL A 4 -37.40 -11.32 65.84
C VAL A 4 -37.57 -9.89 65.27
N ASN A 5 -38.83 -9.56 64.93
CA ASN A 5 -39.64 -8.32 65.08
C ASN A 5 -38.93 -6.95 65.11
N SER A 6 -39.47 -5.88 64.49
CA SER A 6 -40.81 -5.29 64.71
C SER A 6 -41.07 -4.24 63.60
N LEU A 7 -42.17 -4.29 62.81
CA LEU A 7 -43.51 -3.70 63.05
C LEU A 7 -43.45 -2.16 63.25
N HIS A 8 -44.22 -1.27 62.62
CA HIS A 8 -45.51 -1.26 61.90
C HIS A 8 -45.50 -0.04 60.92
N LEU A 9 -46.01 -0.06 59.68
CA LEU A 9 -47.42 -0.10 59.19
C LEU A 9 -48.23 1.19 59.43
N THR A 10 -48.70 1.81 58.33
CA THR A 10 -50.08 2.32 57.99
C THR A 10 -49.98 3.52 57.03
N SER A 11 -50.38 3.44 55.75
CA SER A 11 -51.75 3.60 55.17
C SER A 11 -52.34 5.01 55.43
N ALA A 12 -53.08 5.71 54.56
CA ALA A 12 -53.78 5.42 53.31
C ALA A 12 -54.26 6.76 52.70
N THR A 13 -54.56 6.70 51.40
CA THR A 13 -55.48 7.48 50.54
C THR A 13 -56.22 8.75 51.01
N ASP A 14 -56.30 9.70 50.05
CA ASP A 14 -57.51 10.33 49.48
C ASP A 14 -57.71 11.86 49.53
N LEU A 15 -58.12 12.37 48.35
CA LEU A 15 -58.91 13.58 48.04
C LEU A 15 -58.24 14.94 47.76
N GLN A 16 -58.17 15.24 46.45
CA GLN A 16 -58.75 16.38 45.71
C GLN A 16 -58.62 17.85 46.20
N ALA A 17 -58.28 18.68 45.19
CA ALA A 17 -58.78 20.03 44.85
C ALA A 17 -57.84 21.24 45.00
N ILE A 18 -57.67 21.90 43.85
CA ILE A 18 -57.01 23.16 43.43
C ILE A 18 -57.81 24.39 43.96
N PRO A 19 -57.42 25.70 43.85
CA PRO A 19 -56.14 26.43 43.63
C PRO A 19 -55.85 27.54 44.68
N THR A 20 -54.64 28.13 44.66
CA THR A 20 -54.49 29.60 44.77
C THR A 20 -53.13 30.07 44.23
N GLN A 21 -53.14 31.18 43.49
CA GLN A 21 -52.01 31.79 42.77
C GLN A 21 -51.10 32.69 43.66
N THR A 22 -49.89 32.94 43.13
CA THR A 22 -48.89 34.03 43.37
C THR A 22 -47.95 34.00 44.59
N PRO A 23 -46.73 34.62 44.53
CA PRO A 23 -45.92 35.09 43.38
C PRO A 23 -44.45 34.60 43.39
N ASP A 24 -43.72 34.93 42.31
CA ASP A 24 -42.31 34.62 42.02
C ASP A 24 -41.29 34.83 43.14
N SER A 25 -40.33 33.89 43.23
CA SER A 25 -39.00 34.06 43.84
C SER A 25 -37.99 33.09 43.20
N PRO A 26 -36.70 33.47 43.13
CA PRO A 26 -35.77 33.09 42.07
C PRO A 26 -35.29 31.65 42.18
N ALA A 27 -35.18 30.99 41.02
CA ALA A 27 -34.69 29.63 40.89
C ALA A 27 -33.26 29.48 41.45
N GLN A 28 -33.09 28.53 42.37
CA GLN A 28 -31.79 27.95 42.69
C GLN A 28 -31.17 27.35 41.41
N PRO A 29 -29.85 27.48 41.20
CA PRO A 29 -29.18 26.77 40.13
C PRO A 29 -29.25 25.27 40.41
N THR A 30 -29.98 24.55 39.58
CA THR A 30 -29.97 23.08 39.51
C THR A 30 -28.54 22.61 39.26
N PRO A 31 -28.03 21.61 40.01
CA PRO A 31 -26.78 20.94 39.66
C PRO A 31 -26.95 20.35 38.25
N VAL A 32 -26.07 20.72 37.34
CA VAL A 32 -26.00 20.08 36.02
C VAL A 32 -25.51 18.66 36.28
N ASN A 33 -26.45 17.71 36.35
CA ASN A 33 -26.15 16.29 36.29
C ASN A 33 -25.50 16.02 34.93
N THR A 34 -24.18 15.91 34.91
CA THR A 34 -23.44 15.31 33.82
C THR A 34 -23.98 13.90 33.63
N PRO A 35 -24.46 13.49 32.44
CA PRO A 35 -24.91 12.12 32.26
C PRO A 35 -23.69 11.21 32.41
N ALA A 36 -23.65 10.43 33.48
CA ALA A 36 -22.73 9.31 33.60
C ALA A 36 -22.97 8.41 32.39
N VAL A 37 -22.03 8.40 31.44
CA VAL A 37 -22.05 7.48 30.31
C VAL A 37 -21.99 6.08 30.88
N THR A 38 -23.13 5.42 30.87
CA THR A 38 -23.34 4.10 31.45
C THR A 38 -22.49 3.10 30.67
N LEU A 39 -21.69 2.30 31.38
CA LEU A 39 -20.93 1.21 30.77
C LEU A 39 -21.89 0.28 30.00
N PRO A 40 -21.62 -0.03 28.73
CA PRO A 40 -22.32 -1.07 28.00
C PRO A 40 -22.40 -2.39 28.77
N SER A 41 -23.61 -2.95 28.87
CA SER A 41 -23.85 -4.34 29.28
C SER A 41 -23.02 -5.34 28.45
N PRO A 42 -22.65 -6.51 29.00
CA PRO A 42 -21.74 -7.51 28.40
C PRO A 42 -22.27 -8.28 27.16
N PHE A 43 -23.15 -7.68 26.35
CA PHE A 43 -23.77 -8.31 25.16
C PHE A 43 -23.47 -7.61 23.80
N LYS A 44 -22.54 -6.65 23.72
CA LYS A 44 -22.42 -5.79 22.52
C LYS A 44 -21.59 -6.34 21.35
N GLY A 45 -20.60 -7.22 21.57
CA GLY A 45 -19.68 -7.66 20.49
C GLY A 45 -20.34 -8.52 19.39
N ALA A 46 -21.18 -9.48 19.79
CA ALA A 46 -21.91 -10.33 18.85
C ALA A 46 -22.95 -9.55 18.04
N GLN A 47 -23.71 -8.66 18.68
CA GLN A 47 -24.71 -7.81 18.03
C GLN A 47 -24.06 -6.84 17.03
N ALA A 48 -22.95 -6.21 17.42
CA ALA A 48 -22.20 -5.32 16.53
C ALA A 48 -21.69 -6.04 15.28
N LEU A 49 -21.18 -7.27 15.42
CA LEU A 49 -20.75 -8.06 14.27
C LEU A 49 -21.94 -8.43 13.36
N GLN A 50 -23.07 -8.87 13.91
CA GLN A 50 -24.27 -9.17 13.13
C GLN A 50 -24.77 -7.94 12.36
N GLN A 51 -24.74 -6.77 12.99
CA GLN A 51 -25.10 -5.51 12.34
C GLN A 51 -24.12 -5.13 11.23
N ALA A 52 -22.81 -5.27 11.46
CA ALA A 52 -21.79 -4.99 10.47
C ALA A 52 -21.82 -5.97 9.28
N LEU A 53 -22.15 -7.25 9.51
CA LEU A 53 -22.41 -8.22 8.44
C LEU A 53 -23.67 -7.84 7.66
N GLY A 54 -24.71 -7.34 8.33
CA GLY A 54 -25.88 -6.78 7.66
C GLY A 54 -25.56 -5.56 6.79
N ASP A 55 -24.70 -4.67 7.28
CA ASP A 55 -24.21 -3.52 6.52
C ASP A 55 -23.36 -3.94 5.31
N GLN A 56 -22.52 -4.95 5.46
CA GLN A 56 -21.79 -5.57 4.35
C GLN A 56 -22.76 -6.14 3.30
N GLY A 57 -23.81 -6.82 3.74
CA GLY A 57 -24.89 -7.30 2.86
C GLY A 57 -25.55 -6.17 2.06
N ASN A 58 -25.82 -5.03 2.71
CA ASN A 58 -26.35 -3.85 2.02
C ASN A 58 -25.37 -3.32 0.95
N TRP A 59 -24.06 -3.29 1.23
CA TRP A 59 -23.07 -2.89 0.23
C TRP A 59 -23.06 -3.84 -0.98
N HIS A 60 -23.22 -5.14 -0.75
CA HIS A 60 -23.34 -6.12 -1.83
C HIS A 60 -24.60 -5.87 -2.69
N ASN A 61 -25.75 -5.68 -2.04
CA ASN A 61 -27.01 -5.37 -2.71
C ASN A 61 -26.91 -4.06 -3.52
N LEU A 62 -26.24 -3.04 -2.98
CA LEU A 62 -25.99 -1.77 -3.69
C LEU A 62 -25.14 -2.00 -4.94
N ALA A 63 -24.01 -2.73 -4.83
CA ALA A 63 -23.15 -3.02 -5.98
C ALA A 63 -23.91 -3.73 -7.12
N GLN A 64 -24.72 -4.74 -6.78
CA GLN A 64 -25.52 -5.48 -7.76
C GLN A 64 -26.56 -4.57 -8.43
N ALA A 65 -27.27 -3.77 -7.64
CA ALA A 65 -28.30 -2.88 -8.16
C ALA A 65 -27.70 -1.76 -9.05
N LEU A 66 -26.57 -1.17 -8.67
CA LEU A 66 -25.89 -0.15 -9.48
C LEU A 66 -25.40 -0.72 -10.82
N ASN A 67 -24.83 -1.94 -10.82
CA ASN A 67 -24.43 -2.61 -12.05
C ASN A 67 -25.62 -2.88 -12.97
N THR A 68 -26.75 -3.30 -12.41
CA THR A 68 -28.00 -3.51 -13.16
C THR A 68 -28.46 -2.21 -13.84
N VAL A 69 -28.46 -1.10 -13.09
CA VAL A 69 -28.81 0.22 -13.65
C VAL A 69 -27.82 0.66 -14.72
N ALA A 70 -26.51 0.45 -14.52
CA ALA A 70 -25.49 0.80 -15.49
C ALA A 70 -25.63 0.02 -16.80
N GLN A 71 -26.05 -1.24 -16.75
CA GLN A 71 -26.30 -2.05 -17.94
C GLN A 71 -27.56 -1.62 -18.70
N ALA A 72 -28.59 -1.15 -17.99
CA ALA A 72 -29.85 -0.69 -18.60
C ALA A 72 -29.77 0.70 -19.24
N LEU A 73 -28.83 1.55 -18.80
CA LEU A 73 -28.68 2.91 -19.32
C LEU A 73 -27.85 2.97 -20.62
N PRO A 74 -28.21 3.85 -21.59
CA PRO A 74 -27.41 4.07 -22.79
C PRO A 74 -26.06 4.71 -22.48
N GLU A 75 -25.05 4.51 -23.34
CA GLU A 75 -23.67 4.99 -23.11
C GLU A 75 -23.58 6.52 -22.88
N ASN A 76 -24.45 7.28 -23.53
CA ASN A 76 -24.53 8.74 -23.44
C ASN A 76 -25.55 9.24 -22.40
N ALA A 77 -26.00 8.39 -21.46
CA ALA A 77 -26.97 8.78 -20.43
C ALA A 77 -26.50 10.01 -19.63
N ASP A 78 -27.35 11.04 -19.62
CA ASP A 78 -27.10 12.29 -18.93
C ASP A 78 -27.43 12.21 -17.43
N LYS A 79 -27.16 13.31 -16.71
CA LYS A 79 -27.38 13.40 -15.26
C LYS A 79 -28.84 13.13 -14.87
N ASN A 80 -29.80 13.54 -15.68
CA ASN A 80 -31.22 13.42 -15.35
C ASN A 80 -31.68 11.97 -15.53
N ALA A 81 -31.24 11.31 -16.59
CA ALA A 81 -31.51 9.89 -16.82
C ALA A 81 -30.90 9.01 -15.70
N VAL A 82 -29.66 9.28 -15.30
CA VAL A 82 -29.00 8.56 -14.19
C VAL A 82 -29.75 8.80 -12.87
N LEU A 83 -30.07 10.05 -12.54
CA LEU A 83 -30.78 10.36 -11.30
C LEU A 83 -32.19 9.75 -11.26
N ALA A 84 -32.92 9.78 -12.37
CA ALA A 84 -34.23 9.14 -12.47
C ALA A 84 -34.13 7.62 -12.24
N ALA A 85 -33.11 6.98 -12.83
CA ALA A 85 -32.88 5.55 -12.63
C ALA A 85 -32.57 5.22 -11.16
N LEU A 86 -31.69 5.99 -10.49
CA LEU A 86 -31.36 5.81 -9.07
C LEU A 86 -32.56 6.02 -8.13
N LYS A 87 -33.48 6.92 -8.48
CA LYS A 87 -34.73 7.14 -7.75
C LYS A 87 -35.71 5.98 -7.89
N SER A 88 -35.80 5.43 -9.10
CA SER A 88 -36.75 4.35 -9.43
C SER A 88 -36.28 2.99 -8.91
N GLN A 89 -34.98 2.70 -8.99
CA GLN A 89 -34.44 1.41 -8.63
C GLN A 89 -34.40 1.24 -7.11
N GLN A 90 -34.96 0.13 -6.64
CA GLN A 90 -34.92 -0.28 -5.24
C GLN A 90 -33.79 -1.29 -5.01
N MET A 91 -33.29 -1.31 -3.77
CA MET A 91 -32.44 -2.36 -3.24
C MET A 91 -33.04 -2.92 -1.94
N ASP A 92 -32.80 -4.21 -1.72
CA ASP A 92 -33.13 -4.86 -0.45
C ASP A 92 -32.20 -4.36 0.66
N ILE A 93 -32.77 -4.06 1.82
CA ILE A 93 -32.05 -3.71 3.05
C ILE A 93 -32.02 -4.92 3.97
N HIS A 94 -30.85 -5.22 4.51
CA HIS A 94 -30.65 -6.31 5.44
C HIS A 94 -31.32 -5.99 6.79
N PRO A 95 -32.15 -6.89 7.36
CA PRO A 95 -32.99 -6.58 8.51
C PRO A 95 -32.25 -6.15 9.79
N VAL A 96 -31.02 -6.62 9.98
CA VAL A 96 -30.20 -6.29 11.16
C VAL A 96 -29.13 -5.23 10.89
N SER A 97 -29.14 -4.59 9.71
CA SER A 97 -28.15 -3.56 9.36
C SER A 97 -28.34 -2.26 10.15
N SER A 98 -27.35 -1.36 10.08
CA SER A 98 -27.44 -0.02 10.69
C SER A 98 -28.34 0.96 9.94
N TYR A 99 -28.88 0.57 8.78
CA TYR A 99 -29.67 1.48 7.96
C TYR A 99 -31.01 1.83 8.64
N PRO A 100 -31.35 3.12 8.80
CA PRO A 100 -32.58 3.53 9.48
C PRO A 100 -33.81 3.13 8.67
N LEU A 101 -34.63 2.22 9.20
CA LEU A 101 -35.86 1.76 8.56
C LEU A 101 -37.02 2.71 8.88
N GLN A 102 -37.61 3.34 7.86
CA GLN A 102 -38.75 4.25 8.02
C GLN A 102 -40.12 3.54 8.19
N SER A 103 -40.18 2.21 8.03
CA SER A 103 -41.44 1.44 8.16
C SER A 103 -41.15 0.06 8.79
N SER A 104 -41.73 -0.19 9.97
CA SER A 104 -41.61 -1.46 10.71
C SER A 104 -42.60 -2.56 10.26
N GLN A 105 -43.34 -2.35 9.16
CA GLN A 105 -44.42 -3.26 8.75
C GLN A 105 -44.19 -4.04 7.45
N ALA A 106 -43.09 -3.81 6.72
CA ALA A 106 -42.77 -4.59 5.51
C ALA A 106 -41.93 -5.82 5.86
N SER A 107 -42.33 -6.99 5.36
CA SER A 107 -41.61 -8.27 5.56
C SER A 107 -40.22 -8.32 4.90
N LYS A 108 -39.92 -7.35 4.02
CA LYS A 108 -38.58 -7.07 3.48
C LYS A 108 -38.40 -5.55 3.36
N PRO A 109 -37.52 -4.92 4.14
CA PRO A 109 -37.28 -3.49 4.00
C PRO A 109 -36.50 -3.21 2.72
N THR A 110 -36.88 -2.15 2.01
CA THR A 110 -36.21 -1.69 0.78
C THR A 110 -35.90 -0.20 0.86
N ALA A 111 -34.92 0.26 0.09
CA ALA A 111 -34.63 1.69 -0.11
C ALA A 111 -34.31 1.96 -1.57
N SER A 112 -34.56 3.20 -2.04
CA SER A 112 -34.08 3.62 -3.35
C SER A 112 -32.54 3.75 -3.34
N LEU A 113 -31.91 3.54 -4.50
CA LEU A 113 -30.45 3.69 -4.59
C LEU A 113 -30.01 5.12 -4.25
N GLU A 114 -30.78 6.13 -4.66
CA GLU A 114 -30.49 7.54 -4.30
C GLU A 114 -30.48 7.74 -2.77
N ALA A 115 -31.50 7.24 -2.07
CA ALA A 115 -31.62 7.40 -0.62
C ALA A 115 -30.48 6.71 0.11
N PHE A 116 -30.12 5.49 -0.31
CA PHE A 116 -29.02 4.75 0.30
C PHE A 116 -27.66 5.41 0.05
N ILE A 117 -27.37 5.83 -1.19
CA ILE A 117 -26.11 6.52 -1.53
C ILE A 117 -25.97 7.82 -0.72
N THR A 118 -27.04 8.60 -0.63
CA THR A 118 -27.06 9.87 0.10
C THR A 118 -26.88 9.65 1.61
N GLU A 119 -27.56 8.66 2.19
CA GLU A 119 -27.43 8.29 3.61
C GLU A 119 -26.00 7.87 3.96
N LYS A 120 -25.31 7.16 3.06
CA LYS A 120 -23.90 6.78 3.24
C LYS A 120 -22.92 7.92 2.92
N GLY A 121 -23.39 9.14 2.66
CA GLY A 121 -22.57 10.30 2.37
C GLY A 121 -21.79 10.21 1.05
N LEU A 122 -22.20 9.32 0.15
CA LEU A 122 -21.54 9.11 -1.14
C LEU A 122 -22.09 10.10 -2.17
N ALA A 123 -21.22 10.54 -3.10
CA ALA A 123 -21.63 11.43 -4.17
C ALA A 123 -22.51 10.70 -5.19
N LEU A 124 -23.68 11.25 -5.51
CA LEU A 124 -24.56 10.70 -6.56
C LEU A 124 -23.86 10.75 -7.93
N PRO A 125 -23.80 9.62 -8.67
CA PRO A 125 -23.17 9.59 -9.98
C PRO A 125 -23.97 10.42 -10.98
N LYS A 126 -23.26 11.17 -11.83
CA LYS A 126 -23.84 12.11 -12.79
C LYS A 126 -23.85 11.60 -14.24
N THR A 127 -23.17 10.50 -14.50
CA THR A 127 -23.01 9.88 -15.83
C THR A 127 -22.99 8.36 -15.66
N ARG A 128 -23.26 7.62 -16.74
CA ARG A 128 -23.14 6.15 -16.73
C ARG A 128 -21.74 5.67 -16.30
N ASN A 129 -20.68 6.36 -16.73
CA ASN A 129 -19.32 6.01 -16.32
C ASN A 129 -19.09 6.22 -14.82
N HIS A 130 -19.58 7.33 -14.24
CA HIS A 130 -19.50 7.52 -12.78
C HIS A 130 -20.29 6.46 -12.02
N LEU A 131 -21.42 6.00 -12.57
CA LEU A 131 -22.21 4.92 -11.99
C LEU A 131 -21.44 3.59 -12.00
N ILE A 132 -20.76 3.25 -13.11
CA ILE A 132 -19.91 2.05 -13.20
C ILE A 132 -18.76 2.13 -12.20
N TYR A 133 -18.07 3.27 -12.11
CA TYR A 133 -16.99 3.46 -11.14
C TYR A 133 -17.49 3.32 -9.70
N LEU A 134 -18.67 3.88 -9.38
CA LEU A 134 -19.27 3.73 -8.06
C LEU A 134 -19.66 2.26 -7.80
N ALA A 135 -20.25 1.56 -8.77
CA ALA A 135 -20.61 0.16 -8.65
C ALA A 135 -19.38 -0.71 -8.38
N ASP A 136 -18.27 -0.47 -9.09
CA ASP A 136 -16.99 -1.15 -8.89
C ASP A 136 -16.39 -0.86 -7.50
N ALA A 137 -16.36 0.40 -7.08
CA ALA A 137 -15.84 0.80 -5.77
C ALA A 137 -16.67 0.21 -4.61
N VAL A 138 -18.00 0.22 -4.75
CA VAL A 138 -18.91 -0.40 -3.77
C VAL A 138 -18.76 -1.92 -3.76
N ALA A 139 -18.59 -2.57 -4.93
CA ALA A 139 -18.35 -4.00 -5.01
C ALA A 139 -17.05 -4.39 -4.29
N GLN A 140 -15.98 -3.62 -4.49
CA GLN A 140 -14.71 -3.81 -3.75
C GLN A 140 -14.90 -3.62 -2.25
N ARG A 141 -15.59 -2.56 -1.82
CA ARG A 141 -15.90 -2.33 -0.40
C ARG A 141 -16.70 -3.49 0.21
N ALA A 142 -17.64 -4.07 -0.53
CA ALA A 142 -18.46 -5.19 -0.06
C ALA A 142 -17.65 -6.48 0.19
N LEU A 143 -16.46 -6.62 -0.43
CA LEU A 143 -15.57 -7.78 -0.22
C LEU A 143 -14.80 -7.71 1.10
N GLN A 144 -14.73 -6.53 1.73
CA GLN A 144 -14.07 -6.37 3.03
C GLN A 144 -14.95 -6.98 4.13
N HIS A 145 -14.43 -8.01 4.80
CA HIS A 145 -15.12 -8.62 5.93
C HIS A 145 -15.13 -7.67 7.14
N PRO A 146 -16.22 -7.57 7.92
CA PRO A 146 -16.28 -6.78 9.16
C PRO A 146 -15.25 -7.11 10.25
N LEU A 147 -14.53 -8.23 10.11
CA LEU A 147 -13.49 -8.69 11.04
C LEU A 147 -12.09 -8.46 10.44
N GLY A 148 -12.01 -7.69 9.34
CA GLY A 148 -10.79 -7.44 8.58
C GLY A 148 -10.12 -8.74 8.12
N ASN A 149 -8.81 -8.82 8.31
CA ASN A 149 -7.99 -9.99 7.97
C ASN A 149 -7.96 -11.06 9.08
N PHE A 150 -8.96 -11.09 9.96
CA PHE A 150 -9.10 -12.05 11.07
C PHE A 150 -7.94 -12.08 12.08
N GLY A 151 -7.03 -11.10 12.05
CA GLY A 151 -5.94 -10.99 13.03
C GLY A 151 -6.33 -10.28 14.33
N GLY A 152 -7.46 -9.56 14.33
CA GLY A 152 -7.92 -8.77 15.48
C GLY A 152 -6.85 -7.82 15.99
N GLY A 153 -6.55 -7.89 17.30
CA GLY A 153 -5.55 -7.05 17.95
C GLY A 153 -4.11 -7.17 17.39
N LEU A 154 -3.81 -8.24 16.65
CA LEU A 154 -2.52 -8.39 15.97
C LEU A 154 -2.44 -7.65 14.62
N SER A 155 -3.58 -7.14 14.14
CA SER A 155 -3.71 -6.43 12.85
C SER A 155 -4.06 -4.96 13.03
N TRP A 156 -4.10 -4.46 14.25
CA TRP A 156 -4.20 -3.03 14.50
C TRP A 156 -2.99 -2.28 13.92
N PRO A 157 -3.13 -0.97 13.58
CA PRO A 157 -2.02 -0.16 13.05
C PRO A 157 -0.77 -0.25 13.93
N ILE A 158 -0.95 -0.18 15.26
CA ILE A 158 0.04 -0.62 16.25
C ILE A 158 -0.44 -1.95 16.84
N PRO A 159 0.16 -3.09 16.45
CA PRO A 159 -0.22 -4.39 16.98
C PRO A 159 0.01 -4.49 18.49
N LEU A 160 -0.70 -5.43 19.13
CA LEU A 160 -0.46 -5.80 20.53
C LEU A 160 1.04 -5.99 20.83
N SER A 161 1.49 -5.48 21.97
CA SER A 161 2.88 -5.64 22.42
C SER A 161 3.21 -7.12 22.66
N VAL A 162 4.50 -7.49 22.61
CA VAL A 162 4.93 -8.86 22.93
C VAL A 162 4.53 -9.25 24.37
N GLU A 163 4.54 -8.28 25.29
CA GLU A 163 4.09 -8.45 26.67
C GLU A 163 2.61 -8.80 26.72
N ASP A 164 1.75 -8.05 26.03
CA ASP A 164 0.31 -8.31 26.00
C ASP A 164 -0.04 -9.62 25.29
N GLN A 165 0.68 -9.95 24.20
CA GLN A 165 0.55 -11.24 23.52
C GLN A 165 0.87 -12.41 24.47
N SER A 166 1.91 -12.29 25.29
CA SER A 166 2.29 -13.28 26.30
C SER A 166 1.23 -13.42 27.41
N ARG A 167 0.63 -12.29 27.83
CA ARG A 167 -0.47 -12.28 28.81
C ARG A 167 -1.72 -13.00 28.27
N ILE A 168 -2.09 -12.77 27.01
CA ILE A 168 -3.18 -13.49 26.34
C ILE A 168 -2.90 -15.00 26.29
N GLY A 169 -1.70 -15.40 25.86
CA GLY A 169 -1.30 -16.81 25.83
C GLY A 169 -1.40 -17.46 27.21
N THR A 170 -0.88 -16.77 28.24
CA THR A 170 -0.95 -17.24 29.64
C THR A 170 -2.38 -17.39 30.13
N LEU A 171 -3.28 -16.45 29.79
CA LEU A 171 -4.69 -16.53 30.17
C LEU A 171 -5.35 -17.78 29.60
N VAL A 172 -5.10 -18.09 28.32
CA VAL A 172 -5.67 -19.27 27.66
C VAL A 172 -5.05 -20.57 28.20
N ASP A 173 -3.72 -20.62 28.31
CA ASP A 173 -2.99 -21.84 28.68
C ASP A 173 -3.18 -22.22 30.16
N LYS A 174 -3.23 -21.23 31.05
CA LYS A 174 -3.33 -21.44 32.52
C LYS A 174 -4.72 -21.21 33.08
N ASN A 175 -5.68 -20.81 32.25
CA ASN A 175 -7.03 -20.40 32.65
C ASN A 175 -7.04 -19.38 33.80
N THR A 176 -6.26 -18.30 33.71
CA THR A 176 -6.17 -17.31 34.80
C THR A 176 -7.45 -16.50 35.02
N ALA A 177 -8.48 -16.72 34.20
CA ALA A 177 -9.78 -16.05 34.27
C ALA A 177 -10.93 -17.02 34.60
N ASP A 178 -10.63 -18.25 35.02
CA ASP A 178 -11.60 -19.27 35.47
C ASP A 178 -12.74 -19.54 34.46
N LEU A 179 -12.41 -19.55 33.16
CA LEU A 179 -13.37 -19.80 32.09
C LEU A 179 -13.72 -21.31 32.00
N PRO A 180 -15.01 -21.68 31.89
CA PRO A 180 -15.42 -23.08 31.75
C PRO A 180 -14.82 -23.74 30.49
N GLY A 181 -14.24 -24.93 30.62
CA GLY A 181 -13.61 -25.65 29.50
C GLY A 181 -12.14 -25.31 29.26
N LEU A 182 -11.57 -24.36 30.01
CA LEU A 182 -10.12 -24.15 30.12
C LEU A 182 -9.59 -24.67 31.49
N PRO A 183 -8.30 -25.04 31.58
CA PRO A 183 -7.35 -25.18 30.48
C PRO A 183 -7.67 -26.38 29.59
N LEU A 184 -7.20 -26.37 28.34
CA LEU A 184 -7.40 -27.49 27.41
C LEU A 184 -6.54 -28.69 27.79
N ALA A 185 -7.08 -29.91 27.61
CA ALA A 185 -6.31 -31.15 27.73
C ALA A 185 -5.13 -31.21 26.74
N ASP A 186 -5.30 -30.65 25.54
CA ASP A 186 -4.24 -30.46 24.57
C ASP A 186 -4.04 -28.96 24.31
N VAL A 187 -3.08 -28.38 25.02
CA VAL A 187 -2.75 -26.95 24.95
C VAL A 187 -2.32 -26.50 23.55
N ARG A 188 -1.85 -27.42 22.69
CA ARG A 188 -1.41 -27.10 21.31
C ARG A 188 -2.54 -26.60 20.43
N LYS A 189 -3.81 -26.90 20.77
CA LYS A 189 -4.98 -26.44 20.01
C LYS A 189 -5.36 -24.98 20.34
N GLY A 190 -4.84 -24.42 21.44
CA GLY A 190 -5.01 -23.02 21.83
C GLY A 190 -6.46 -22.53 21.85
N ALA A 191 -6.65 -21.22 21.66
CA ALA A 191 -7.98 -20.61 21.69
C ALA A 191 -8.92 -21.17 20.60
N LEU A 192 -8.42 -21.52 19.41
CA LEU A 192 -9.26 -22.13 18.36
C LEU A 192 -9.85 -23.47 18.81
N GLY A 193 -9.03 -24.34 19.41
CA GLY A 193 -9.50 -25.61 19.96
C GLY A 193 -10.52 -25.45 21.09
N TYR A 194 -10.31 -24.44 21.95
CA TYR A 194 -11.26 -24.10 23.02
C TYR A 194 -12.63 -23.72 22.45
N LEU A 195 -12.67 -22.82 21.46
CA LEU A 195 -13.92 -22.39 20.85
C LEU A 195 -14.63 -23.51 20.08
N LEU A 196 -13.87 -24.35 19.36
CA LEU A 196 -14.42 -25.51 18.64
C LEU A 196 -15.00 -26.58 19.58
N ASN A 197 -14.44 -26.73 20.78
CA ASN A 197 -14.97 -27.65 21.79
C ASN A 197 -16.19 -27.09 22.54
N ALA A 198 -16.28 -25.76 22.67
CA ALA A 198 -17.31 -25.09 23.46
C ALA A 198 -18.56 -24.69 22.67
N ILE A 199 -18.51 -24.70 21.33
CA ILE A 199 -19.66 -24.34 20.49
C ILE A 199 -20.71 -25.46 20.46
N ASP A 200 -21.97 -25.09 20.70
CA ASP A 200 -23.13 -25.99 20.70
C ASP A 200 -24.28 -25.39 19.86
N PRO A 201 -24.78 -26.06 18.80
CA PRO A 201 -24.30 -27.35 18.28
C PRO A 201 -22.92 -27.25 17.62
N PRO A 202 -22.13 -28.35 17.57
CA PRO A 202 -20.87 -28.40 16.86
C PRO A 202 -21.00 -28.02 15.38
N LEU A 203 -19.98 -27.34 14.84
CA LEU A 203 -19.95 -26.98 13.42
C LEU A 203 -20.00 -28.22 12.52
N ALA A 204 -20.90 -28.20 11.53
CA ALA A 204 -21.00 -29.27 10.56
C ALA A 204 -19.78 -29.28 9.63
N THR A 205 -19.45 -30.45 9.05
CA THR A 205 -18.30 -30.56 8.13
C THR A 205 -18.39 -29.60 6.94
N ALA A 206 -19.61 -29.36 6.42
CA ALA A 206 -19.84 -28.40 5.35
C ALA A 206 -19.53 -26.95 5.76
N GLU A 207 -19.77 -26.59 7.03
CA GLU A 207 -19.49 -25.25 7.56
C GLU A 207 -17.99 -25.03 7.73
N LEU A 208 -17.25 -26.06 8.16
CA LEU A 208 -15.79 -26.02 8.22
C LEU A 208 -15.12 -25.87 6.83
N GLN A 209 -15.87 -26.11 5.74
CA GLN A 209 -15.39 -25.84 4.39
C GLN A 209 -15.51 -24.37 3.97
N ASP A 210 -16.22 -23.54 4.74
CA ASP A 210 -16.29 -22.08 4.60
C ASP A 210 -15.65 -21.42 5.85
N PRO A 211 -14.32 -21.17 5.82
CA PRO A 211 -13.61 -20.67 6.99
C PRO A 211 -14.14 -19.36 7.56
N ALA A 212 -14.62 -18.45 6.70
CA ALA A 212 -15.17 -17.16 7.14
C ALA A 212 -16.49 -17.37 7.88
N LYS A 213 -17.42 -18.15 7.32
CA LYS A 213 -18.70 -18.47 7.99
C LYS A 213 -18.51 -19.29 9.26
N ALA A 214 -17.56 -20.22 9.28
CA ALA A 214 -17.20 -20.96 10.49
C ALA A 214 -16.70 -20.01 11.58
N LEU A 215 -15.81 -19.06 11.22
CA LEU A 215 -15.29 -18.06 12.16
C LEU A 215 -16.40 -17.14 12.68
N GLU A 216 -17.29 -16.63 11.81
CA GLU A 216 -18.44 -15.82 12.19
C GLU A 216 -19.26 -16.50 13.30
N LYS A 217 -19.56 -17.80 13.17
CA LYS A 217 -20.28 -18.58 14.18
C LYS A 217 -19.48 -18.76 15.48
N LEU A 218 -18.17 -18.99 15.38
CA LEU A 218 -17.31 -19.16 16.54
C LEU A 218 -17.20 -17.89 17.36
N VAL A 219 -16.95 -16.74 16.74
CA VAL A 219 -16.69 -15.48 17.46
C VAL A 219 -17.93 -14.93 18.17
N VAL A 220 -19.14 -15.21 17.66
CA VAL A 220 -20.39 -14.80 18.33
C VAL A 220 -20.84 -15.78 19.41
N SER A 221 -20.16 -16.91 19.60
CA SER A 221 -20.51 -17.89 20.63
C SER A 221 -20.32 -17.32 22.05
N PRO A 222 -21.09 -17.78 23.04
CA PRO A 222 -20.92 -17.34 24.44
C PRO A 222 -19.48 -17.53 24.96
N ALA A 223 -18.84 -18.64 24.59
CA ALA A 223 -17.46 -18.95 24.97
C ALA A 223 -16.45 -17.95 24.39
N ALA A 224 -16.64 -17.52 23.14
CA ALA A 224 -15.81 -16.50 22.52
C ALA A 224 -16.01 -15.13 23.17
N GLN A 225 -17.26 -14.71 23.43
CA GLN A 225 -17.53 -13.43 24.08
C GLN A 225 -16.95 -13.39 25.51
N ALA A 226 -17.07 -14.48 26.28
CA ALA A 226 -16.45 -14.60 27.59
C ALA A 226 -14.92 -14.52 27.53
N LEU A 227 -14.28 -15.22 26.58
CA LEU A 227 -12.83 -15.16 26.39
C LEU A 227 -12.36 -13.76 26.00
N GLY A 228 -13.02 -13.11 25.04
CA GLY A 228 -12.68 -11.76 24.60
C GLY A 228 -12.86 -10.72 25.71
N GLN A 229 -13.91 -10.84 26.52
CA GLN A 229 -14.13 -9.96 27.68
C GLN A 229 -13.06 -10.18 28.75
N ALA A 230 -12.69 -11.43 29.04
CA ALA A 230 -11.63 -11.75 30.00
C ALA A 230 -10.28 -11.17 29.57
N ILE A 231 -9.94 -11.27 28.28
CA ILE A 231 -8.72 -10.68 27.72
C ILE A 231 -8.79 -9.14 27.79
N GLN A 232 -9.91 -8.54 27.36
CA GLN A 232 -10.10 -7.09 27.43
C GLN A 232 -9.89 -6.57 28.85
N THR A 233 -10.52 -7.21 29.85
CA THR A 233 -10.38 -6.85 31.26
C THR A 233 -8.94 -7.03 31.74
N GLN A 234 -8.29 -8.14 31.41
CA GLN A 234 -6.90 -8.39 31.80
C GLN A 234 -5.97 -7.29 31.27
N LEU A 235 -6.18 -6.86 30.02
CA LEU A 235 -5.32 -5.86 29.36
C LEU A 235 -5.77 -4.41 29.62
N SER A 236 -6.84 -4.18 30.38
CA SER A 236 -7.50 -2.87 30.51
C SER A 236 -7.86 -2.25 29.15
N GLY A 237 -8.21 -3.10 28.18
CA GLY A 237 -8.51 -2.71 26.80
C GLY A 237 -9.72 -1.81 26.69
N ILE A 238 -9.68 -0.83 25.78
CA ILE A 238 -10.83 0.06 25.56
C ILE A 238 -12.06 -0.70 25.03
N PRO A 239 -13.24 -0.54 25.67
CA PRO A 239 -14.47 -1.16 25.18
C PRO A 239 -15.01 -0.41 23.96
N THR A 240 -15.09 -1.10 22.83
CA THR A 240 -15.70 -0.65 21.57
C THR A 240 -16.62 -1.72 21.01
N ALA A 241 -17.30 -1.44 19.89
CA ALA A 241 -18.17 -2.40 19.22
C ALA A 241 -17.42 -3.65 18.73
N THR A 242 -16.11 -3.56 18.45
CA THR A 242 -15.30 -4.65 17.88
C THR A 242 -14.30 -5.26 18.84
N SER A 243 -13.94 -4.58 19.93
CA SER A 243 -12.74 -4.94 20.69
C SER A 243 -12.77 -6.34 21.32
N VAL A 244 -13.94 -6.84 21.75
CA VAL A 244 -14.10 -8.23 22.22
C VAL A 244 -13.71 -9.23 21.13
N ASN A 245 -14.22 -9.05 19.91
CA ASN A 245 -13.90 -9.92 18.79
C ASN A 245 -12.42 -9.78 18.38
N ASP A 246 -11.86 -8.57 18.42
CA ASP A 246 -10.45 -8.33 18.12
C ASP A 246 -9.51 -9.10 19.06
N TYR A 247 -9.85 -9.18 20.35
CA TYR A 247 -9.08 -9.98 21.32
C TYR A 247 -9.23 -11.49 21.11
N VAL A 248 -10.42 -11.98 20.75
CA VAL A 248 -10.64 -13.39 20.40
C VAL A 248 -9.82 -13.79 19.18
N LEU A 249 -9.86 -12.97 18.13
CA LEU A 249 -9.10 -13.20 16.90
C LEU A 249 -7.59 -13.18 17.15
N ALA A 250 -7.12 -12.26 18.01
CA ALA A 250 -5.73 -12.26 18.45
C ALA A 250 -5.38 -13.56 19.18
N ALA A 251 -6.22 -14.01 20.14
CA ALA A 251 -5.99 -15.26 20.88
C ALA A 251 -5.95 -16.50 19.96
N ILE A 252 -6.84 -16.58 18.95
CA ILE A 252 -6.84 -17.65 17.94
C ILE A 252 -5.51 -17.67 17.19
N ASN A 253 -5.05 -16.53 16.69
CA ASN A 253 -3.81 -16.42 15.93
C ASN A 253 -2.58 -16.72 16.80
N LEU A 254 -2.56 -16.25 18.05
CA LEU A 254 -1.48 -16.53 19.01
C LEU A 254 -1.43 -18.02 19.34
N GLY A 255 -2.57 -18.69 19.51
CA GLY A 255 -2.63 -20.14 19.73
C GLY A 255 -2.08 -20.93 18.53
N LEU A 256 -2.44 -20.55 17.31
CA LEU A 256 -1.95 -21.21 16.09
C LEU A 256 -0.46 -20.92 15.82
N ASN A 257 0.01 -19.72 16.15
CA ASN A 257 1.35 -19.23 15.80
C ASN A 257 2.19 -18.75 17.00
N HIS A 258 2.13 -19.46 18.13
CA HIS A 258 2.85 -19.06 19.36
C HIS A 258 4.36 -18.84 19.11
N SER A 259 5.00 -19.72 18.32
CA SER A 259 6.43 -19.61 17.99
C SER A 259 6.84 -18.26 17.39
N ALA A 260 5.93 -17.56 16.69
CA ALA A 260 6.22 -16.25 16.12
C ALA A 260 6.34 -15.12 17.14
N ILE A 261 5.88 -15.29 18.38
CA ILE A 261 6.05 -14.32 19.46
C ILE A 261 7.53 -14.22 19.85
N LEU A 262 8.21 -15.36 19.94
CA LEU A 262 9.57 -15.48 20.46
C LEU A 262 10.62 -15.51 19.33
N GLU A 263 10.32 -16.18 18.22
CA GLU A 263 11.21 -16.35 17.07
C GLU A 263 10.52 -15.98 15.76
N PRO A 264 10.22 -14.70 15.52
CA PRO A 264 9.59 -14.30 14.28
C PRO A 264 10.58 -14.44 13.10
N ARG A 265 10.17 -15.20 12.08
CA ARG A 265 10.95 -15.44 10.85
C ARG A 265 10.14 -14.99 9.63
N ARG A 266 10.79 -14.36 8.64
CA ARG A 266 10.13 -14.04 7.36
C ARG A 266 9.58 -15.30 6.72
N ASN A 267 8.44 -15.14 6.05
CA ASN A 267 7.74 -16.20 5.33
C ASN A 267 7.46 -17.43 6.22
N SER A 268 7.30 -17.25 7.54
CA SER A 268 7.02 -18.37 8.44
C SER A 268 5.72 -18.20 9.22
N VAL A 269 4.92 -19.26 9.24
CA VAL A 269 3.66 -19.35 9.98
C VAL A 269 3.59 -20.67 10.73
N ALA A 270 3.31 -20.62 12.03
CA ALA A 270 3.17 -21.80 12.89
C ALA A 270 4.38 -22.77 12.84
N GLY A 271 5.59 -22.26 12.56
CA GLY A 271 6.82 -23.06 12.37
C GLY A 271 7.03 -23.60 10.95
N PHE A 272 6.08 -23.37 10.03
CA PHE A 272 6.18 -23.72 8.62
C PHE A 272 6.86 -22.59 7.83
N ASP A 273 7.82 -22.90 6.94
CA ASP A 273 8.45 -21.91 6.04
C ASP A 273 7.71 -21.91 4.69
N LEU A 274 6.90 -20.88 4.44
CA LEU A 274 6.17 -20.65 3.19
C LEU A 274 7.13 -20.48 2.00
N ALA A 275 8.35 -19.98 2.24
CA ALA A 275 9.37 -19.76 1.21
C ALA A 275 10.40 -20.89 1.11
N LYS A 276 10.12 -22.05 1.69
CA LYS A 276 11.01 -23.22 1.61
C LYS A 276 11.29 -23.61 0.16
N GLU A 277 12.50 -24.07 -0.11
CA GLU A 277 12.99 -24.40 -1.47
C GLU A 277 12.07 -25.35 -2.26
N GLN A 278 11.39 -26.27 -1.55
CA GLN A 278 10.44 -27.23 -2.11
C GLN A 278 9.17 -26.58 -2.71
N HIS A 279 8.88 -25.33 -2.34
CA HIS A 279 7.71 -24.59 -2.82
C HIS A 279 8.03 -23.74 -4.06
N TRP A 280 9.30 -23.49 -4.37
CA TRP A 280 9.67 -22.69 -5.55
C TRP A 280 9.22 -23.40 -6.82
N GLY A 281 8.59 -22.66 -7.74
CA GLY A 281 8.00 -23.22 -8.95
C GLY A 281 6.73 -24.06 -8.72
N LYS A 282 6.11 -24.00 -7.52
CA LYS A 282 4.83 -24.65 -7.21
C LYS A 282 3.68 -23.65 -7.17
N PRO A 283 2.44 -24.07 -7.50
CA PRO A 283 1.25 -23.24 -7.36
C PRO A 283 0.90 -23.01 -5.88
N ALA A 284 0.18 -21.92 -5.59
CA ALA A 284 -0.27 -21.58 -4.24
C ALA A 284 -1.00 -22.73 -3.52
N SER A 285 -1.83 -23.48 -4.25
CA SER A 285 -2.59 -24.63 -3.71
C SER A 285 -1.70 -25.71 -3.09
N PHE A 286 -0.50 -25.94 -3.62
CA PHE A 286 0.46 -26.89 -3.07
C PHE A 286 0.94 -26.45 -1.68
N ILE A 287 1.21 -25.15 -1.52
CA ILE A 287 1.72 -24.56 -0.27
C ILE A 287 0.63 -24.57 0.79
N ILE A 288 -0.61 -24.20 0.43
CA ILE A 288 -1.78 -24.21 1.32
C ILE A 288 -2.04 -25.63 1.85
N ASN A 289 -2.01 -26.63 0.98
CA ASN A 289 -2.20 -28.04 1.36
C ASN A 289 -1.06 -28.52 2.27
N SER A 290 0.18 -28.17 1.96
CA SER A 290 1.35 -28.53 2.77
C SER A 290 1.29 -27.92 4.17
N LEU A 291 0.83 -26.67 4.29
CA LEU A 291 0.58 -26.03 5.58
C LEU A 291 -0.56 -26.74 6.34
N GLY A 292 -1.65 -27.09 5.67
CA GLY A 292 -2.74 -27.85 6.30
C GLY A 292 -2.27 -29.18 6.89
N CYS A 293 -1.47 -29.95 6.13
CA CYS A 293 -0.85 -31.18 6.62
C CYS A 293 0.09 -30.93 7.80
N HIS A 294 0.90 -29.85 7.75
CA HIS A 294 1.79 -29.46 8.84
C HIS A 294 1.04 -29.12 10.14
N LEU A 295 -0.08 -28.39 10.05
CA LEU A 295 -0.88 -28.06 11.25
C LEU A 295 -1.50 -29.31 11.90
N VAL A 296 -1.85 -30.33 11.10
CA VAL A 296 -2.32 -31.62 11.61
C VAL A 296 -1.18 -32.39 12.27
N SER A 297 0.00 -32.46 11.65
CA SER A 297 1.14 -33.18 12.23
C SER A 297 1.64 -32.55 13.54
N GLU A 298 1.57 -31.24 13.66
CA GLU A 298 1.93 -30.50 14.88
C GLU A 298 0.84 -30.55 15.97
N GLY A 299 -0.31 -31.18 15.70
CA GLY A 299 -1.42 -31.30 16.65
C GLY A 299 -2.21 -30.00 16.87
N LYS A 300 -2.00 -28.97 16.03
CA LYS A 300 -2.69 -27.68 16.10
C LYS A 300 -4.08 -27.72 15.47
N ALA A 301 -4.31 -28.64 14.54
CA ALA A 301 -5.58 -28.87 13.88
C ALA A 301 -5.87 -30.37 13.72
N THR A 302 -7.12 -30.69 13.40
CA THR A 302 -7.54 -32.03 12.95
C THR A 302 -7.72 -32.01 11.43
N ASN A 303 -7.84 -33.17 10.79
CA ASN A 303 -8.17 -33.22 9.35
C ASN A 303 -9.43 -32.41 9.00
N ALA A 304 -10.44 -32.40 9.89
CA ALA A 304 -11.67 -31.65 9.68
C ALA A 304 -11.47 -30.12 9.81
N THR A 305 -10.54 -29.68 10.67
CA THR A 305 -10.34 -28.26 11.01
C THR A 305 -9.10 -27.64 10.35
N ALA A 306 -8.33 -28.43 9.60
CA ALA A 306 -7.10 -27.99 8.94
C ALA A 306 -7.34 -26.83 7.96
N LYS A 307 -8.40 -26.89 7.15
CA LYS A 307 -8.74 -25.82 6.20
C LYS A 307 -9.03 -24.49 6.90
N LEU A 308 -9.81 -24.54 7.99
CA LEU A 308 -10.11 -23.37 8.82
C LEU A 308 -8.83 -22.80 9.44
N ALA A 309 -8.01 -23.62 10.10
CA ALA A 309 -6.78 -23.17 10.74
C ALA A 309 -5.76 -22.58 9.73
N THR A 310 -5.60 -23.22 8.57
CA THR A 310 -4.76 -22.73 7.48
C THR A 310 -5.25 -21.38 6.97
N HIS A 311 -6.56 -21.23 6.72
CA HIS A 311 -7.13 -19.98 6.25
C HIS A 311 -6.91 -18.83 7.25
N LEU A 312 -7.17 -19.07 8.54
CA LEU A 312 -7.00 -18.08 9.62
C LEU A 312 -5.55 -17.59 9.77
N LEU A 313 -4.55 -18.47 9.52
CA LEU A 313 -3.14 -18.07 9.51
C LEU A 313 -2.79 -17.26 8.26
N LEU A 314 -3.20 -17.72 7.09
CA LEU A 314 -2.79 -17.14 5.82
C LEU A 314 -3.42 -15.78 5.54
N VAL A 315 -4.67 -15.54 5.95
CA VAL A 315 -5.37 -14.28 5.67
C VAL A 315 -4.64 -13.05 6.22
N ARG A 316 -3.90 -13.21 7.33
CA ARG A 316 -3.06 -12.13 7.89
C ARG A 316 -1.62 -12.20 7.39
N ALA A 317 -1.06 -13.40 7.28
CA ALA A 317 0.38 -13.58 7.09
C ALA A 317 0.83 -13.63 5.62
N ALA A 318 -0.02 -14.15 4.73
CA ALA A 318 0.25 -14.31 3.30
C ALA A 318 -1.08 -14.37 2.52
N PRO A 319 -1.87 -13.28 2.51
CA PRO A 319 -3.18 -13.25 1.86
C PRO A 319 -3.13 -13.54 0.35
N GLU A 320 -1.97 -13.34 -0.29
CA GLU A 320 -1.74 -13.69 -1.69
C GLU A 320 -1.93 -15.19 -1.98
N LEU A 321 -1.73 -16.06 -0.98
CA LEU A 321 -1.99 -17.49 -1.11
C LEU A 321 -3.49 -17.82 -1.07
N LEU A 322 -4.34 -16.92 -0.58
CA LEU A 322 -5.79 -17.14 -0.46
C LEU A 322 -6.60 -16.53 -1.61
N VAL A 323 -5.98 -15.75 -2.48
CA VAL A 323 -6.64 -15.20 -3.66
C VAL A 323 -7.15 -16.34 -4.54
N ARG A 324 -8.38 -16.18 -5.05
CA ARG A 324 -9.03 -17.19 -5.89
C ARG A 324 -8.60 -17.09 -7.34
N ASP A 325 -8.69 -18.20 -8.07
CA ASP A 325 -8.47 -18.27 -9.51
C ASP A 325 -7.07 -17.75 -9.95
N ILE A 326 -6.04 -18.03 -9.16
CA ILE A 326 -4.65 -17.72 -9.52
C ILE A 326 -4.24 -18.59 -10.74
N PRO A 327 -3.75 -17.98 -11.84
CA PRO A 327 -3.20 -18.70 -12.99
C PRO A 327 -2.16 -19.75 -12.60
N ALA A 328 -2.15 -20.90 -13.29
CA ALA A 328 -1.14 -21.95 -13.06
C ALA A 328 0.30 -21.50 -13.36
N SER A 329 0.46 -20.50 -14.24
CA SER A 329 1.75 -19.87 -14.56
C SER A 329 2.28 -18.96 -13.44
N VAL A 330 1.44 -18.53 -12.50
CA VAL A 330 1.84 -17.67 -11.37
C VAL A 330 2.32 -18.57 -10.22
N VAL A 331 3.54 -19.07 -10.36
CA VAL A 331 4.18 -20.00 -9.40
C VAL A 331 5.05 -19.30 -8.38
N TYR A 332 5.12 -19.84 -7.16
CA TYR A 332 5.85 -19.23 -6.05
C TYR A 332 7.34 -19.02 -6.37
N GLY A 333 7.86 -17.84 -6.03
CA GLY A 333 9.26 -17.44 -6.27
C GLY A 333 9.53 -16.92 -7.69
N SER A 334 8.56 -16.99 -8.60
CA SER A 334 8.65 -16.37 -9.94
C SER A 334 8.52 -14.85 -9.88
N GLN A 335 8.92 -14.18 -10.96
CA GLN A 335 8.73 -12.74 -11.11
C GLN A 335 7.24 -12.34 -11.15
N ALA A 336 6.40 -13.17 -11.78
CA ALA A 336 4.96 -12.98 -11.79
C ALA A 336 4.37 -13.06 -10.38
N TRP A 337 4.82 -14.03 -9.57
CA TRP A 337 4.45 -14.12 -8.16
C TRP A 337 4.88 -12.90 -7.35
N ALA A 338 6.11 -12.42 -7.52
CA ALA A 338 6.57 -11.23 -6.81
C ALA A 338 5.73 -9.98 -7.13
N ASN A 339 5.44 -9.73 -8.42
CA ASN A 339 4.56 -8.62 -8.81
C ASN A 339 3.13 -8.82 -8.28
N PHE A 340 2.64 -10.05 -8.25
CA PHE A 340 1.32 -10.39 -7.72
C PHE A 340 1.24 -10.16 -6.20
N SER A 341 2.24 -10.59 -5.44
CA SER A 341 2.35 -10.30 -3.99
C SER A 341 2.39 -8.80 -3.72
N ILE A 342 3.06 -8.01 -4.55
CA ILE A 342 3.06 -6.54 -4.47
C ILE A 342 1.65 -5.97 -4.72
N ALA A 343 0.94 -6.49 -5.72
CA ALA A 343 -0.43 -6.07 -6.02
C ALA A 343 -1.39 -6.41 -4.88
N VAL A 344 -1.29 -7.61 -4.30
CA VAL A 344 -2.06 -8.02 -3.12
C VAL A 344 -1.74 -7.13 -1.93
N ALA A 345 -0.45 -6.86 -1.66
CA ALA A 345 -0.05 -5.99 -0.55
C ALA A 345 -0.57 -4.55 -0.70
N LYS A 346 -0.73 -4.06 -1.93
CA LYS A 346 -1.37 -2.77 -2.18
C LYS A 346 -2.85 -2.78 -1.79
N VAL A 347 -3.60 -3.81 -2.21
CA VAL A 347 -5.00 -3.98 -1.82
C VAL A 347 -5.16 -4.10 -0.31
N GLU A 348 -4.31 -4.90 0.33
CA GLU A 348 -4.33 -5.11 1.79
C GLU A 348 -3.93 -3.85 2.59
N ALA A 349 -3.13 -2.95 2.02
CA ALA A 349 -2.82 -1.67 2.65
C ALA A 349 -4.01 -0.71 2.66
N GLU A 350 -4.85 -0.73 1.61
CA GLU A 350 -6.05 0.10 1.50
C GLU A 350 -7.24 -0.49 2.25
N ALA A 351 -7.46 -1.81 2.13
CA ALA A 351 -8.59 -2.53 2.70
C ALA A 351 -8.14 -3.90 3.25
N PRO A 352 -7.59 -3.96 4.47
CA PRO A 352 -7.10 -5.20 5.07
C PRO A 352 -8.14 -6.32 5.12
N GLY A 353 -7.75 -7.53 4.73
CA GLY A 353 -8.56 -8.76 4.71
C GLY A 353 -9.36 -8.96 3.44
N THR A 354 -9.31 -8.03 2.49
CA THR A 354 -10.13 -8.08 1.28
C THR A 354 -9.57 -9.05 0.24
N ALA A 355 -8.24 -9.20 0.14
CA ALA A 355 -7.62 -9.97 -0.94
C ALA A 355 -8.00 -11.46 -0.90
N ALA A 356 -8.19 -12.04 0.29
CA ALA A 356 -8.64 -13.42 0.45
C ALA A 356 -10.04 -13.68 -0.13
N ASN A 357 -10.85 -12.63 -0.31
CA ASN A 357 -12.18 -12.71 -0.93
C ASN A 357 -12.17 -12.32 -2.42
N MET A 358 -11.02 -11.93 -2.97
CA MET A 358 -10.89 -11.50 -4.36
C MET A 358 -10.43 -12.66 -5.26
N THR A 359 -10.80 -12.58 -6.54
CA THR A 359 -10.14 -13.36 -7.59
C THR A 359 -8.89 -12.63 -8.06
N PHE A 360 -8.00 -13.36 -8.72
CA PHE A 360 -6.81 -12.80 -9.34
C PHE A 360 -7.14 -11.59 -10.23
N ALA A 361 -8.17 -11.71 -11.09
CA ALA A 361 -8.59 -10.63 -11.98
C ALA A 361 -9.09 -9.39 -11.22
N GLN A 362 -9.76 -9.58 -10.08
CA GLN A 362 -10.21 -8.47 -9.23
C GLN A 362 -9.02 -7.73 -8.60
N ILE A 363 -7.98 -8.44 -8.15
CA ILE A 363 -6.74 -7.83 -7.62
C ILE A 363 -6.10 -6.96 -8.69
N MET A 364 -5.93 -7.51 -9.90
CA MET A 364 -5.33 -6.80 -11.02
C MET A 364 -6.13 -5.56 -11.40
N LYS A 365 -7.47 -5.63 -11.39
CA LYS A 365 -8.33 -4.46 -11.64
C LYS A 365 -8.21 -3.39 -10.56
N ALA A 366 -8.16 -3.78 -9.28
CA ALA A 366 -8.12 -2.85 -8.15
C ALA A 366 -6.84 -1.99 -8.13
N VAL A 367 -5.71 -2.55 -8.56
CA VAL A 367 -4.42 -1.84 -8.50
C VAL A 367 -4.14 -0.87 -9.65
N ASP A 368 -4.87 -0.96 -10.78
CA ASP A 368 -4.74 -0.01 -11.92
C ASP A 368 -5.56 1.27 -11.71
N GLY A 369 -6.65 1.20 -10.93
CA GLY A 369 -7.51 2.35 -10.61
C GLY A 369 -7.01 3.22 -9.46
N SER A 370 -6.07 2.74 -8.67
CA SER A 370 -5.55 3.41 -7.46
C SER A 370 -4.23 4.14 -7.74
N GLY A 371 -4.18 5.43 -7.39
CA GLY A 371 -2.94 6.22 -7.40
C GLY A 371 -1.96 5.86 -6.28
N ALA A 372 -2.35 4.98 -5.36
CA ALA A 372 -1.52 4.53 -4.25
C ALA A 372 -0.41 3.57 -4.70
N THR A 373 0.69 3.53 -3.95
CA THR A 373 1.78 2.56 -4.13
C THR A 373 1.69 1.47 -3.06
N ALA A 374 2.13 0.26 -3.38
CA ALA A 374 2.26 -0.79 -2.38
C ALA A 374 3.25 -0.37 -1.28
N PRO A 375 3.11 -0.83 -0.02
CA PRO A 375 4.09 -0.54 1.02
C PRO A 375 5.52 -0.92 0.61
N GLU A 376 6.50 -0.05 0.86
CA GLU A 376 7.91 -0.29 0.49
C GLU A 376 8.45 -1.58 1.11
N SER A 377 8.04 -1.91 2.34
CA SER A 377 8.39 -3.15 3.02
C SER A 377 7.90 -4.40 2.29
N ALA A 378 6.71 -4.35 1.68
CA ALA A 378 6.15 -5.44 0.89
C ALA A 378 6.87 -5.58 -0.46
N GLN A 379 7.17 -4.45 -1.12
CA GLN A 379 7.99 -4.43 -2.34
C GLN A 379 9.37 -5.06 -2.10
N LYS A 380 10.02 -4.66 -0.99
CA LYS A 380 11.30 -5.26 -0.57
C LYS A 380 11.19 -6.75 -0.31
N ALA A 381 10.19 -7.19 0.44
CA ALA A 381 9.98 -8.59 0.77
C ALA A 381 9.83 -9.44 -0.50
N ALA A 382 8.97 -9.01 -1.42
CA ALA A 382 8.73 -9.70 -2.69
C ALA A 382 9.99 -9.79 -3.55
N LEU A 383 10.78 -8.71 -3.64
CA LEU A 383 12.04 -8.69 -4.39
C LEU A 383 13.10 -9.62 -3.77
N VAL A 384 13.23 -9.64 -2.45
CA VAL A 384 14.15 -10.54 -1.75
C VAL A 384 13.76 -12.00 -1.98
N ASP A 385 12.48 -12.33 -1.86
CA ASP A 385 12.02 -13.71 -2.05
C ASP A 385 12.24 -14.19 -3.48
N TRP A 386 11.94 -13.34 -4.46
CA TRP A 386 12.26 -13.61 -5.85
C TRP A 386 13.76 -13.80 -6.07
N ALA A 387 14.61 -12.94 -5.51
CA ALA A 387 16.06 -13.00 -5.70
C ALA A 387 16.67 -14.30 -5.14
N ILE A 388 16.16 -14.75 -3.99
CA ILE A 388 16.57 -16.02 -3.39
C ILE A 388 16.11 -17.19 -4.25
N ALA A 389 14.80 -17.24 -4.58
CA ALA A 389 14.24 -18.33 -5.37
C ALA A 389 14.87 -18.43 -6.77
N SER A 390 15.21 -17.29 -7.36
CA SER A 390 15.81 -17.18 -8.69
C SER A 390 17.33 -17.38 -8.69
N GLY A 391 17.99 -17.58 -7.55
CA GLY A 391 19.44 -17.79 -7.47
C GLY A 391 20.29 -16.52 -7.70
N VAL A 392 19.66 -15.35 -7.69
CA VAL A 392 20.32 -14.03 -7.83
C VAL A 392 21.03 -13.64 -6.53
N MET A 393 20.52 -14.12 -5.39
CA MET A 393 21.00 -13.76 -4.06
C MET A 393 20.91 -14.95 -3.11
N ALA A 394 21.95 -15.17 -2.30
CA ALA A 394 21.89 -16.18 -1.24
C ALA A 394 20.98 -15.74 -0.08
N LYS A 395 20.27 -16.69 0.53
CA LYS A 395 19.49 -16.45 1.76
C LYS A 395 20.44 -16.10 2.91
N SER A 396 20.25 -14.96 3.57
CA SER A 396 20.99 -14.64 4.80
C SER A 396 20.36 -15.38 5.99
N GLY A 397 21.18 -15.95 6.87
CA GLY A 397 20.71 -16.65 8.07
C GLY A 397 19.97 -15.75 9.07
N ASP A 398 20.23 -14.43 9.04
CA ASP A 398 19.56 -13.44 9.86
C ASP A 398 18.60 -12.52 9.10
N ASP A 399 18.40 -12.80 7.80
CA ASP A 399 17.52 -12.05 6.91
C ASP A 399 17.88 -10.55 6.76
N THR A 400 19.17 -10.22 6.94
CA THR A 400 19.70 -8.88 6.68
C THR A 400 20.38 -8.77 5.33
N TYR A 401 20.11 -7.66 4.63
CA TYR A 401 20.60 -7.38 3.26
C TYR A 401 21.03 -5.93 3.14
N THR A 402 22.16 -5.68 2.48
CA THR A 402 22.71 -4.33 2.28
C THR A 402 21.92 -3.53 1.24
N PRO A 403 21.93 -2.19 1.27
CA PRO A 403 21.31 -1.37 0.23
C PRO A 403 21.81 -1.70 -1.18
N THR A 404 23.12 -1.94 -1.34
CA THR A 404 23.73 -2.32 -2.62
C THR A 404 23.19 -3.67 -3.13
N GLN A 405 23.06 -4.66 -2.24
CA GLN A 405 22.47 -5.95 -2.57
C GLN A 405 21.03 -5.79 -3.09
N LEU A 406 20.22 -4.96 -2.43
CA LEU A 406 18.83 -4.70 -2.82
C LEU A 406 18.74 -3.93 -4.15
N GLU A 407 19.66 -3.01 -4.39
CA GLU A 407 19.73 -2.27 -5.65
C GLU A 407 20.11 -3.17 -6.83
N THR A 408 21.06 -4.09 -6.64
CA THR A 408 21.41 -5.11 -7.63
C THR A 408 20.20 -6.00 -7.93
N VAL A 409 19.48 -6.45 -6.91
CA VAL A 409 18.25 -7.25 -7.07
C VAL A 409 17.20 -6.49 -7.88
N ARG A 410 16.96 -5.23 -7.54
CA ARG A 410 16.03 -4.36 -8.27
C ARG A 410 16.41 -4.20 -9.73
N THR A 411 17.70 -3.99 -10.01
CA THR A 411 18.22 -3.85 -11.38
C THR A 411 18.01 -5.13 -12.18
N LEU A 412 18.37 -6.29 -11.62
CA LEU A 412 18.20 -7.59 -12.28
C LEU A 412 16.72 -7.96 -12.47
N PHE A 413 15.87 -7.64 -11.50
CA PHE A 413 14.42 -7.81 -11.62
C PHE A 413 13.87 -7.00 -12.80
N ASN A 414 14.22 -5.71 -12.88
CA ASN A 414 13.79 -4.83 -13.97
C ASN A 414 14.38 -5.25 -15.32
N GLN A 415 15.61 -5.74 -15.34
CA GLN A 415 16.23 -6.27 -16.55
C GLN A 415 15.47 -7.49 -17.06
N GLN A 416 15.20 -8.48 -16.21
CA GLN A 416 14.43 -9.67 -16.59
C GLN A 416 13.01 -9.31 -17.07
N GLN A 417 12.35 -8.34 -16.41
CA GLN A 417 11.05 -7.82 -16.85
C GLN A 417 11.14 -7.23 -18.26
N SER A 418 12.15 -6.39 -18.52
CA SER A 418 12.38 -5.74 -19.81
C SER A 418 12.70 -6.75 -20.92
N GLU A 419 13.57 -7.73 -20.64
CA GLU A 419 13.90 -8.79 -21.59
C GLU A 419 12.67 -9.62 -21.98
N ARG A 420 11.82 -9.97 -21.02
CA ARG A 420 10.54 -10.65 -21.30
C ARG A 420 9.62 -9.75 -22.13
N MET A 421 9.47 -8.47 -21.76
CA MET A 421 8.62 -7.53 -22.50
C MET A 421 9.07 -7.39 -23.96
N ILE A 422 10.37 -7.27 -24.19
CA ILE A 422 10.96 -7.23 -25.52
C ILE A 422 10.70 -8.55 -26.24
N ALA A 423 10.88 -9.70 -25.59
CA ALA A 423 10.63 -11.01 -26.18
C ALA A 423 9.19 -11.17 -26.66
N SER A 424 8.20 -10.71 -25.89
CA SER A 424 6.79 -10.67 -26.31
C SER A 424 6.61 -9.92 -27.63
N GLY A 425 7.14 -8.69 -27.73
CA GLY A 425 7.08 -7.91 -28.97
C GLY A 425 7.83 -8.56 -30.14
N LEU A 426 8.92 -9.29 -29.87
CA LEU A 426 9.70 -9.99 -30.89
C LEU A 426 8.98 -11.23 -31.44
N LEU A 427 8.25 -11.97 -30.59
CA LEU A 427 7.41 -13.11 -31.00
C LEU A 427 6.28 -12.68 -31.94
N ASP A 428 5.81 -11.44 -31.77
CA ASP A 428 4.75 -10.83 -32.58
C ASP A 428 5.23 -10.21 -33.90
N THR A 429 6.53 -10.31 -34.21
CA THR A 429 7.10 -9.67 -35.40
C THR A 429 6.41 -10.18 -36.67
N PRO A 430 5.66 -9.35 -37.42
CA PRO A 430 4.90 -9.82 -38.56
C PRO A 430 5.80 -10.40 -39.65
N THR A 431 5.40 -11.51 -40.25
CA THR A 431 6.11 -12.07 -41.41
C THR A 431 5.91 -11.13 -42.60
N PRO A 432 6.98 -10.63 -43.25
CA PRO A 432 6.84 -9.71 -44.37
C PRO A 432 6.16 -10.41 -45.56
N SER A 433 5.37 -9.67 -46.32
CA SER A 433 4.71 -10.16 -47.53
C SER A 433 5.38 -9.59 -48.77
N ARG A 434 5.94 -10.48 -49.61
CA ARG A 434 6.54 -10.10 -50.89
C ARG A 434 5.56 -9.35 -51.79
N LYS A 435 4.28 -9.74 -51.76
CA LYS A 435 3.18 -9.08 -52.48
C LYS A 435 2.99 -7.65 -52.01
N GLU A 436 2.89 -7.41 -50.70
CA GLU A 436 2.69 -6.07 -50.14
C GLU A 436 3.87 -5.14 -50.44
N ILE A 437 5.11 -5.66 -50.33
CA ILE A 437 6.32 -4.91 -50.69
C ILE A 437 6.29 -4.53 -52.18
N ALA A 438 5.96 -5.47 -53.06
CA ALA A 438 5.85 -5.21 -54.49
C ALA A 438 4.77 -4.17 -54.81
N LEU A 439 3.57 -4.31 -54.23
CA LEU A 439 2.48 -3.34 -54.40
C LEU A 439 2.85 -1.94 -53.90
N ALA A 440 3.48 -1.84 -52.73
CA ALA A 440 3.91 -0.56 -52.17
C ALA A 440 4.92 0.15 -53.09
N LYS A 441 5.91 -0.59 -53.61
CA LYS A 441 6.91 -0.05 -54.53
C LYS A 441 6.33 0.33 -55.89
N LEU A 442 5.40 -0.47 -56.41
CA LEU A 442 4.67 -0.18 -57.65
C LEU A 442 3.81 1.09 -57.51
N LYS A 443 3.05 1.22 -56.41
CA LYS A 443 2.28 2.44 -56.10
C LYS A 443 3.16 3.67 -55.98
N GLN A 444 4.32 3.54 -55.34
CA GLN A 444 5.28 4.63 -55.20
C GLN A 444 5.81 5.12 -56.56
N GLN A 445 6.05 4.20 -57.49
CA GLN A 445 6.64 4.55 -58.80
C GLN A 445 5.60 4.98 -59.83
N PHE A 446 4.39 4.42 -59.81
CA PHE A 446 3.40 4.57 -60.87
C PHE A 446 2.07 5.21 -60.43
N GLY A 447 1.91 5.55 -59.14
CA GLY A 447 0.66 6.07 -58.58
C GLY A 447 -0.37 4.97 -58.25
N GLU A 448 -1.45 5.33 -57.57
CA GLU A 448 -2.43 4.33 -57.08
C GLU A 448 -3.48 3.89 -58.10
N THR A 449 -3.61 4.59 -59.23
CA THR A 449 -4.67 4.38 -60.23
C THR A 449 -4.36 3.27 -61.24
N VAL A 450 -3.14 2.72 -61.23
CA VAL A 450 -2.70 1.68 -62.15
C VAL A 450 -3.17 0.30 -61.64
N PRO A 451 -3.76 -0.56 -62.50
CA PRO A 451 -4.29 -1.85 -62.10
C PRO A 451 -3.18 -2.90 -61.91
N PHE A 452 -2.40 -2.78 -60.82
CA PHE A 452 -1.18 -3.58 -60.58
C PHE A 452 -1.40 -5.09 -60.48
N GLU A 453 -2.59 -5.54 -60.08
CA GLU A 453 -2.92 -6.95 -59.87
C GLU A 453 -3.61 -7.59 -61.09
N GLU A 454 -4.14 -6.79 -62.03
CA GLU A 454 -4.80 -7.30 -63.23
C GLU A 454 -3.75 -7.89 -64.19
N LYS A 455 -4.02 -9.09 -64.73
CA LYS A 455 -3.10 -9.80 -65.63
C LYS A 455 -3.25 -9.29 -67.07
N LEU A 456 -2.61 -8.17 -67.38
CA LEU A 456 -2.77 -7.44 -68.65
C LEU A 456 -1.51 -7.47 -69.54
N LEU A 457 -0.40 -8.02 -69.05
CA LEU A 457 0.91 -8.00 -69.74
C LEU A 457 1.31 -9.38 -70.23
N ARG A 458 1.84 -9.48 -71.44
CA ARG A 458 2.46 -10.70 -72.00
C ARG A 458 3.84 -10.40 -72.57
N LEU A 459 4.68 -11.42 -72.72
CA LEU A 459 6.01 -11.27 -73.33
C LEU A 459 5.94 -10.81 -74.78
N ASP A 460 6.89 -9.97 -75.18
CA ASP A 460 7.09 -9.49 -76.54
C ASP A 460 8.07 -10.40 -77.33
N GLU A 461 7.72 -11.68 -77.47
CA GLU A 461 8.51 -12.64 -78.27
C GLU A 461 7.60 -13.53 -79.14
N PRO A 462 8.05 -13.95 -80.34
CA PRO A 462 7.32 -14.92 -81.16
C PRO A 462 7.53 -16.35 -80.62
N GLY A 463 6.47 -16.95 -80.06
CA GLY A 463 6.31 -18.42 -80.07
C GLY A 463 6.84 -19.24 -78.88
N THR A 464 6.77 -18.78 -77.63
CA THR A 464 6.98 -19.68 -76.48
C THR A 464 5.77 -20.64 -76.33
N PRO A 465 5.93 -21.97 -76.46
CA PRO A 465 4.84 -22.92 -76.27
C PRO A 465 4.37 -22.94 -74.81
N TYR A 466 3.06 -23.09 -74.58
CA TYR A 466 2.48 -23.20 -73.23
C TYR A 466 2.98 -24.46 -72.47
N ALA A 467 3.53 -25.44 -73.19
CA ALA A 467 4.07 -26.69 -72.67
C ALA A 467 5.54 -26.88 -73.10
N GLU A 468 6.46 -26.66 -72.16
CA GLU A 468 7.87 -27.07 -72.26
C GLU A 468 8.17 -28.11 -71.16
N PRO A 469 9.18 -28.98 -71.33
CA PRO A 469 9.57 -29.95 -70.31
C PRO A 469 9.92 -29.25 -68.97
N LEU A 470 9.50 -29.86 -67.86
CA LEU A 470 9.56 -29.33 -66.48
C LEU A 470 10.96 -28.84 -66.05
N TYR A 471 12.04 -29.31 -66.70
CA TYR A 471 13.41 -28.94 -66.39
C TYR A 471 14.11 -28.23 -67.56
N ASN A 472 13.56 -27.10 -68.00
CA ASN A 472 14.29 -26.13 -68.83
C ASN A 472 14.85 -24.99 -67.95
N PRO A 473 16.18 -24.86 -67.78
CA PRO A 473 16.78 -23.76 -66.99
C PRO A 473 16.54 -22.36 -67.61
N HIS A 474 16.10 -22.28 -68.88
CA HIS A 474 15.76 -21.04 -69.58
C HIS A 474 14.24 -20.81 -69.70
N ARG A 475 13.40 -21.57 -68.97
CA ARG A 475 11.93 -21.47 -69.05
C ARG A 475 11.47 -20.05 -68.73
N ARG A 476 10.80 -19.41 -69.68
CA ARG A 476 10.24 -18.05 -69.53
C ARG A 476 8.78 -18.11 -69.06
N PRO A 477 8.26 -17.06 -68.39
CA PRO A 477 6.87 -17.01 -67.97
C PRO A 477 5.91 -17.07 -69.16
N ALA A 478 4.91 -17.96 -69.11
CA ALA A 478 3.90 -18.10 -70.16
C ALA A 478 2.54 -17.53 -69.72
N GLY A 479 1.80 -16.91 -70.65
CA GLY A 479 0.46 -16.36 -70.40
C GLY A 479 0.45 -14.87 -70.05
N LEU A 480 -0.68 -14.42 -69.49
CA LEU A 480 -0.84 -13.05 -69.00
C LEU A 480 -0.32 -12.92 -67.57
N HIS A 481 0.38 -11.82 -67.32
CA HIS A 481 0.98 -11.46 -66.04
C HIS A 481 0.51 -10.05 -65.63
N SER A 482 0.50 -9.81 -64.32
CA SER A 482 0.25 -8.47 -63.78
C SER A 482 1.57 -7.73 -63.54
N MET A 483 1.51 -6.41 -63.34
CA MET A 483 2.71 -5.64 -62.93
C MET A 483 3.26 -6.12 -61.58
N LEU A 484 2.35 -6.54 -60.69
CA LEU A 484 2.68 -7.19 -59.43
C LEU A 484 3.46 -8.49 -59.65
N ASP A 485 3.03 -9.36 -60.57
CA ASP A 485 3.78 -10.57 -60.91
C ASP A 485 5.20 -10.21 -61.37
N ILE A 486 5.34 -9.25 -62.30
CA ILE A 486 6.64 -8.83 -62.86
C ILE A 486 7.56 -8.31 -61.75
N ALA A 487 7.05 -7.48 -60.86
CA ALA A 487 7.79 -6.92 -59.73
C ALA A 487 8.28 -8.01 -58.75
N MET A 488 7.50 -9.08 -58.53
CA MET A 488 7.88 -10.19 -57.65
C MET A 488 8.83 -11.19 -58.32
N MET A 489 8.74 -11.36 -59.64
CA MET A 489 9.58 -12.28 -60.41
C MET A 489 11.00 -11.75 -60.62
N GLU A 490 11.21 -10.42 -60.58
CA GLU A 490 12.50 -9.75 -60.86
C GLU A 490 13.17 -10.26 -62.16
N LEU A 491 12.38 -10.47 -63.20
CA LEU A 491 12.89 -10.84 -64.51
C LEU A 491 13.68 -9.65 -65.05
N GLY A 492 14.92 -9.89 -65.51
CA GLY A 492 15.86 -8.87 -66.02
C GLY A 492 15.39 -8.19 -67.32
N ASP A 493 16.22 -8.14 -68.36
CA ASP A 493 15.92 -7.44 -69.64
C ASP A 493 14.82 -8.14 -70.46
N THR A 494 13.59 -8.13 -69.95
CA THR A 494 12.41 -8.78 -70.53
C THR A 494 11.47 -7.71 -71.08
N LYS A 495 11.11 -7.81 -72.37
CA LYS A 495 10.16 -6.89 -73.01
C LYS A 495 8.74 -7.42 -72.92
N TRP A 496 7.82 -6.55 -72.53
CA TRP A 496 6.40 -6.80 -72.35
C TRP A 496 5.57 -6.04 -73.38
N LYS A 497 4.39 -6.57 -73.69
CA LYS A 497 3.33 -5.96 -74.51
C LYS A 497 1.99 -6.01 -73.76
N THR A 498 1.17 -4.99 -73.97
CA THR A 498 -0.21 -4.87 -73.48
C THR A 498 -1.06 -4.12 -74.52
N THR A 499 -2.36 -4.35 -74.53
CA THR A 499 -3.35 -3.55 -75.28
C THR A 499 -4.13 -2.59 -74.37
N ASP A 500 -3.89 -2.62 -73.05
CA ASP A 500 -4.59 -1.79 -72.08
C ASP A 500 -3.85 -0.46 -71.86
N SER A 501 -4.52 0.66 -72.17
CA SER A 501 -3.95 2.01 -72.08
C SER A 501 -3.70 2.50 -70.65
N ARG A 502 -4.21 1.81 -69.62
CA ARG A 502 -3.97 2.13 -68.21
C ARG A 502 -2.56 1.70 -67.74
N ILE A 503 -1.86 0.89 -68.53
CA ILE A 503 -0.56 0.31 -68.18
C ILE A 503 0.58 1.13 -68.82
N PRO A 504 1.52 1.69 -68.03
CA PRO A 504 2.62 2.51 -68.54
C PRO A 504 3.73 1.65 -69.17
N LEU A 505 3.51 1.19 -70.41
CA LEU A 505 4.32 0.17 -71.08
C LEU A 505 5.81 0.54 -71.24
N GLU A 506 6.11 1.79 -71.61
CA GLU A 506 7.50 2.25 -71.76
C GLU A 506 8.26 2.19 -70.43
N ALA A 507 7.61 2.59 -69.34
CA ALA A 507 8.21 2.62 -68.02
C ALA A 507 8.33 1.22 -67.38
N ILE A 508 7.50 0.26 -67.81
CA ILE A 508 7.61 -1.17 -67.42
C ILE A 508 8.73 -1.87 -68.19
N ASN A 509 8.97 -1.49 -69.45
CA ASN A 509 10.04 -2.05 -70.28
C ASN A 509 11.42 -1.40 -70.04
N ALA A 510 11.47 -0.30 -69.30
CA ALA A 510 12.71 0.19 -68.70
C ALA A 510 13.13 -0.71 -67.51
N PRO A 511 14.41 -0.74 -67.11
CA PRO A 511 14.86 -1.58 -66.00
C PRO A 511 14.12 -1.25 -64.69
N LEU A 512 13.12 -2.07 -64.33
CA LEU A 512 12.37 -2.00 -63.08
C LEU A 512 13.26 -2.46 -61.92
N LYS A 513 14.16 -1.60 -61.42
CA LYS A 513 15.00 -1.87 -60.24
C LYS A 513 14.21 -1.69 -58.94
N LEU A 514 13.11 -2.40 -58.81
CA LEU A 514 12.28 -2.36 -57.61
C LEU A 514 12.95 -3.07 -56.43
N GLU A 515 13.92 -3.98 -56.63
CA GLU A 515 14.60 -4.73 -55.56
C GLU A 515 13.61 -5.34 -54.54
N VAL A 516 12.55 -5.99 -55.03
CA VAL A 516 11.49 -6.57 -54.20
C VAL A 516 12.00 -7.78 -53.43
N ASN A 517 12.72 -8.71 -54.08
CA ASN A 517 13.24 -9.91 -53.43
C ASN A 517 14.36 -9.56 -52.45
N LYS A 518 15.21 -8.57 -52.76
CA LYS A 518 16.24 -8.08 -51.83
C LYS A 518 15.61 -7.46 -50.58
N ALA A 519 14.59 -6.61 -50.75
CA ALA A 519 13.86 -6.02 -49.61
C ALA A 519 13.12 -7.09 -48.79
N PHE A 520 12.44 -8.03 -49.46
CA PHE A 520 11.77 -9.15 -48.80
C PHE A 520 12.76 -10.01 -48.01
N ASN A 521 13.86 -10.47 -48.63
CA ASN A 521 14.85 -11.33 -47.95
C ASN A 521 15.47 -10.61 -46.74
N HIS A 522 15.75 -9.31 -46.84
CA HIS A 522 16.27 -8.52 -45.72
C HIS A 522 15.25 -8.41 -44.57
N GLN A 523 14.00 -8.04 -44.87
CA GLN A 523 12.94 -7.94 -43.86
C GLN A 523 12.60 -9.30 -43.25
N PHE A 524 12.64 -10.37 -44.05
CA PHE A 524 12.36 -11.73 -43.61
C PHE A 524 13.45 -12.23 -42.67
N ALA A 525 14.72 -12.05 -43.03
CA ALA A 525 15.84 -12.37 -42.16
C ALA A 525 15.76 -11.63 -40.81
N GLN A 526 15.41 -10.33 -40.81
CA GLN A 526 15.20 -9.56 -39.58
C GLN A 526 14.03 -10.11 -38.76
N ALA A 527 12.91 -10.47 -39.39
CA ALA A 527 11.74 -11.03 -38.71
C ALA A 527 12.03 -12.40 -38.08
N ILE A 528 12.79 -13.25 -38.78
CA ILE A 528 13.20 -14.55 -38.24
C ILE A 528 14.17 -14.37 -37.07
N GLN A 529 15.19 -13.51 -37.19
CA GLN A 529 16.12 -13.22 -36.08
C GLN A 529 15.39 -12.66 -34.84
N ALA A 530 14.42 -11.76 -35.06
CA ALA A 530 13.57 -11.25 -33.98
C ALA A 530 12.83 -12.40 -33.29
N ARG A 531 12.13 -13.25 -34.05
CA ARG A 531 11.40 -14.40 -33.52
C ARG A 531 12.30 -15.41 -32.80
N GLN A 532 13.45 -15.75 -33.37
CA GLN A 532 14.45 -16.62 -32.74
C GLN A 532 14.89 -16.07 -31.37
N LYS A 533 15.15 -14.76 -31.28
CA LYS A 533 15.48 -14.09 -30.02
C LYS A 533 14.31 -14.13 -29.02
N GLY A 534 13.07 -13.90 -29.48
CA GLY A 534 11.88 -14.00 -28.64
C GLY A 534 11.64 -15.42 -28.10
N ILE A 535 11.82 -16.43 -28.95
CA ILE A 535 11.76 -17.86 -28.60
C ILE A 535 12.84 -18.19 -27.56
N GLY A 536 14.08 -17.77 -27.79
CA GLY A 536 15.18 -18.01 -26.87
C GLY A 536 14.89 -17.47 -25.46
N THR A 537 14.43 -16.21 -25.36
CA THR A 537 14.03 -15.62 -24.07
C THR A 537 12.84 -16.35 -23.42
N THR A 538 11.90 -16.86 -24.22
CA THR A 538 10.77 -17.66 -23.72
C THR A 538 11.24 -18.96 -23.08
N ILE A 539 12.18 -19.68 -23.72
CA ILE A 539 12.75 -20.90 -23.13
C ILE A 539 13.50 -20.60 -21.83
N LYS A 540 14.30 -19.53 -21.80
CA LYS A 540 14.97 -19.07 -20.56
C LYS A 540 13.97 -18.82 -19.43
N HIS A 541 12.85 -18.19 -19.76
CA HIS A 541 11.78 -17.91 -18.82
C HIS A 541 11.07 -19.17 -18.31
N LEU A 542 10.81 -20.14 -19.18
CA LEU A 542 10.19 -21.41 -18.81
C LEU A 542 11.08 -22.22 -17.86
N ILE A 543 12.38 -22.32 -18.16
CA ILE A 543 13.32 -23.03 -17.27
C ILE A 543 13.38 -22.33 -15.90
N ALA A 544 13.40 -21.00 -15.86
CA ALA A 544 13.44 -20.24 -14.60
C ALA A 544 12.20 -20.42 -13.71
N GLN A 545 11.06 -20.85 -14.27
CA GLN A 545 9.82 -21.11 -13.53
C GLN A 545 9.71 -22.53 -12.98
N LEU A 546 10.57 -23.45 -13.41
CA LEU A 546 10.53 -24.84 -12.97
C LEU A 546 10.82 -24.98 -11.47
N PRO A 547 10.31 -26.05 -10.83
CA PRO A 547 10.73 -26.43 -9.49
C PRO A 547 12.26 -26.52 -9.37
N LEU A 548 12.80 -26.22 -8.18
CA LEU A 548 14.25 -26.13 -7.98
C LEU A 548 15.00 -27.39 -8.46
N THR A 549 14.49 -28.57 -8.15
CA THR A 549 15.10 -29.85 -8.57
C THR A 549 15.20 -29.98 -10.08
N ASP A 550 14.19 -29.52 -10.81
CA ASP A 550 14.18 -29.58 -12.28
C ASP A 550 15.14 -28.56 -12.90
N ARG A 551 15.23 -27.36 -12.31
CA ARG A 551 16.27 -26.39 -12.67
C ARG A 551 17.66 -26.96 -12.48
N GLN A 552 17.94 -27.56 -11.32
CA GLN A 552 19.23 -28.18 -11.03
C GLN A 552 19.55 -29.30 -12.02
N ASN A 553 18.57 -30.12 -12.41
CA ASN A 553 18.77 -31.19 -13.40
C ASN A 553 19.19 -30.63 -14.77
N LEU A 554 18.52 -29.58 -15.25
CA LEU A 554 18.84 -28.95 -16.54
C LEU A 554 20.18 -28.18 -16.51
N GLU A 555 20.49 -27.56 -15.38
CA GLU A 555 21.68 -26.72 -15.21
C GLU A 555 22.96 -27.56 -14.98
N HIS A 556 22.86 -28.68 -14.27
CA HIS A 556 24.03 -29.43 -13.81
C HIS A 556 24.12 -30.87 -14.33
N GLY A 557 23.06 -31.40 -14.96
CA GLY A 557 23.06 -32.75 -15.51
C GLY A 557 23.70 -32.84 -16.89
N LYS A 558 24.06 -34.04 -17.34
CA LYS A 558 24.38 -34.30 -18.75
C LYS A 558 23.10 -34.23 -19.58
N LEU A 559 23.09 -33.46 -20.68
CA LEU A 559 21.92 -33.32 -21.55
C LEU A 559 22.06 -34.09 -22.85
N GLU A 560 21.00 -34.80 -23.21
CA GLU A 560 20.82 -35.43 -24.51
C GLU A 560 19.50 -34.97 -25.11
N PHE A 561 19.50 -34.60 -26.38
CA PHE A 561 18.34 -34.01 -27.06
C PHE A 561 17.76 -35.00 -28.06
N PHE A 562 16.43 -35.01 -28.20
CA PHE A 562 15.72 -35.88 -29.12
C PHE A 562 14.59 -35.12 -29.83
N GLN A 563 14.46 -35.38 -31.13
CA GLN A 563 13.43 -34.79 -32.00
C GLN A 563 12.42 -35.85 -32.41
N LYS A 564 11.15 -35.44 -32.49
CA LYS A 564 10.11 -36.24 -33.13
C LYS A 564 9.96 -35.81 -34.60
N LYS A 565 10.16 -36.73 -35.53
CA LYS A 565 10.05 -36.52 -36.97
C LYS A 565 9.04 -37.46 -37.59
N THR A 566 8.32 -36.96 -38.59
CA THR A 566 7.33 -37.72 -39.35
C THR A 566 7.82 -37.87 -40.78
N TYR A 567 7.91 -39.10 -41.27
CA TYR A 567 8.38 -39.43 -42.62
C TYR A 567 7.22 -39.95 -43.47
N ALA A 568 7.08 -39.44 -44.70
CA ALA A 568 6.23 -40.04 -45.71
C ALA A 568 6.96 -41.22 -46.38
N LEU A 569 6.31 -42.38 -46.41
CA LEU A 569 6.75 -43.59 -47.07
C LEU A 569 6.36 -43.55 -48.53
N GLY A 570 7.34 -43.64 -49.42
CA GLY A 570 7.10 -43.73 -50.86
C GLY A 570 6.55 -45.09 -51.29
N MET A 571 6.01 -45.15 -52.51
CA MET A 571 5.33 -46.34 -53.05
C MET A 571 6.22 -47.59 -53.17
N ASN A 572 7.54 -47.44 -53.05
CA ASN A 572 8.51 -48.55 -53.04
C ASN A 572 8.81 -49.11 -51.63
N PHE A 573 8.05 -48.67 -50.60
CA PHE A 573 8.14 -49.07 -49.19
C PHE A 573 9.51 -48.91 -48.51
N THR A 574 10.49 -48.29 -49.18
CA THR A 574 11.88 -48.12 -48.71
C THR A 574 12.33 -46.68 -48.73
N SER A 575 11.83 -45.86 -49.65
CA SER A 575 12.09 -44.42 -49.65
C SER A 575 11.28 -43.73 -48.55
N LYS A 576 11.97 -42.93 -47.74
CA LYS A 576 11.39 -42.08 -46.70
C LYS A 576 11.74 -40.64 -47.00
N THR A 577 10.74 -39.78 -47.12
CA THR A 577 10.94 -38.33 -47.22
C THR A 577 10.45 -37.70 -45.92
N LEU A 578 11.25 -36.81 -45.33
CA LEU A 578 10.81 -36.05 -44.16
C LEU A 578 9.54 -35.27 -44.55
N HIS A 579 8.43 -35.54 -43.87
CA HIS A 579 7.14 -34.89 -44.10
C HIS A 579 6.94 -33.75 -43.11
N ASP A 580 7.26 -33.95 -41.83
CA ASP A 580 7.09 -32.94 -40.79
C ASP A 580 8.07 -33.16 -39.63
N LYS A 581 8.35 -32.10 -38.87
CA LYS A 581 9.16 -32.12 -37.65
C LYS A 581 8.34 -31.45 -36.55
N ASP A 582 8.13 -32.18 -35.46
CA ASP A 582 7.39 -31.68 -34.31
C ASP A 582 8.09 -30.44 -33.73
N ASN A 583 7.31 -29.47 -33.25
CA ASN A 583 7.81 -28.24 -32.61
C ASN A 583 8.21 -28.47 -31.14
N THR A 584 8.11 -29.71 -30.66
CA THR A 584 8.52 -30.12 -29.31
C THR A 584 9.90 -30.76 -29.29
N LEU A 585 10.68 -30.39 -28.27
CA LEU A 585 12.01 -30.95 -28.03
C LEU A 585 12.00 -31.79 -26.76
N LEU A 586 12.49 -33.03 -26.85
CA LEU A 586 12.72 -33.88 -25.69
C LEU A 586 14.16 -33.71 -25.20
N VAL A 587 14.33 -33.48 -23.90
CA VAL A 587 15.62 -33.28 -23.25
C VAL A 587 15.77 -34.29 -22.12
N LYS A 588 16.68 -35.25 -22.27
CA LYS A 588 17.06 -36.16 -21.20
C LYS A 588 18.17 -35.51 -20.38
N ALA A 589 17.92 -35.31 -19.10
CA ALA A 589 18.90 -34.84 -18.14
C ALA A 589 19.31 -36.00 -17.22
N THR A 590 20.62 -36.29 -17.17
CA THR A 590 21.20 -37.32 -16.30
C THR A 590 22.11 -36.65 -15.28
N GLY A 591 21.76 -36.68 -14.00
CA GLY A 591 22.53 -36.04 -12.94
C GLY A 591 22.47 -36.77 -11.61
N VAL A 592 22.82 -36.07 -10.52
CA VAL A 592 22.82 -36.62 -9.15
C VAL A 592 21.44 -37.09 -8.67
N ASN A 593 20.37 -36.52 -9.24
CA ASN A 593 18.99 -36.85 -8.91
C ASN A 593 18.41 -37.99 -9.78
N GLY A 594 19.23 -38.64 -10.62
CA GLY A 594 18.81 -39.68 -11.56
C GLY A 594 18.57 -39.16 -12.98
N GLU A 595 17.78 -39.93 -13.74
CA GLU A 595 17.41 -39.61 -15.13
C GLU A 595 16.00 -39.03 -15.18
N THR A 596 15.86 -37.84 -15.76
CA THR A 596 14.57 -37.19 -16.02
C THR A 596 14.50 -36.78 -17.49
N VAL A 597 13.36 -37.05 -18.13
CA VAL A 597 13.09 -36.60 -19.51
C VAL A 597 12.10 -35.45 -19.48
N TYR A 598 12.52 -34.31 -20.02
CA TYR A 598 11.72 -33.11 -20.17
C TYR A 598 11.19 -33.01 -21.59
N LYS A 599 9.97 -32.51 -21.76
CA LYS A 599 9.39 -32.10 -23.03
C LYS A 599 9.19 -30.59 -23.00
N ILE A 600 9.88 -29.89 -23.90
CA ILE A 600 9.73 -28.46 -24.12
C ILE A 600 8.68 -28.27 -25.22
N ASP A 601 7.57 -27.62 -24.87
CA ASP A 601 6.45 -27.33 -25.77
C ASP A 601 6.18 -25.83 -25.76
N ILE A 602 6.70 -25.11 -26.76
CA ILE A 602 6.58 -23.65 -26.83
C ILE A 602 5.17 -23.19 -27.19
N GLN A 603 4.37 -24.04 -27.86
CA GLN A 603 2.99 -23.71 -28.21
C GLN A 603 2.11 -23.70 -26.96
N LYS A 604 2.33 -24.65 -26.05
CA LYS A 604 1.68 -24.67 -24.73
C LYS A 604 2.34 -23.75 -23.72
N GLY A 605 3.56 -23.30 -24.01
CA GLY A 605 4.34 -22.51 -23.07
C GLY A 605 4.70 -23.28 -21.81
N GLU A 606 5.11 -24.54 -21.97
CA GLU A 606 5.32 -25.45 -20.84
C GLU A 606 6.59 -26.29 -21.03
N ILE A 607 7.29 -26.56 -19.92
CA ILE A 607 8.26 -27.65 -19.82
C ILE A 607 7.69 -28.67 -18.84
N SER A 608 7.39 -29.87 -19.34
CA SER A 608 6.80 -30.95 -18.55
C SER A 608 7.73 -32.16 -18.48
N THR A 609 7.64 -32.94 -17.40
CA THR A 609 8.34 -34.22 -17.33
C THR A 609 7.53 -35.30 -18.04
N VAL A 610 8.21 -36.18 -18.77
CA VAL A 610 7.60 -37.32 -19.45
C VAL A 610 8.31 -38.62 -19.05
N PRO A 611 7.61 -39.78 -19.09
CA PRO A 611 8.24 -41.07 -18.80
C PRO A 611 9.40 -41.36 -19.77
N GLY A 612 10.53 -41.88 -19.26
CA GLY A 612 11.69 -42.22 -20.11
C GLY A 612 11.39 -43.21 -21.25
N ARG A 613 10.33 -44.02 -21.10
CA ARG A 613 9.83 -44.89 -22.18
C ARG A 613 9.44 -44.14 -23.45
N GLU A 614 9.09 -42.86 -23.38
CA GLU A 614 8.77 -42.05 -24.57
C GLU A 614 9.95 -42.01 -25.55
N LEU A 615 11.20 -41.95 -25.04
CA LEU A 615 12.41 -41.99 -25.89
C LEU A 615 12.60 -43.32 -26.63
N THR A 616 11.96 -44.39 -26.14
CA THR A 616 12.09 -45.76 -26.66
C THR A 616 10.82 -46.26 -27.36
N ARG A 617 9.79 -45.41 -27.48
CA ARG A 617 8.51 -45.75 -28.11
C ARG A 617 8.77 -46.12 -29.58
N LYS A 618 8.55 -47.39 -29.91
CA LYS A 618 8.82 -47.94 -31.24
C LYS A 618 7.76 -47.43 -32.22
N ARG A 619 8.19 -46.52 -33.11
CA ARG A 619 7.58 -46.15 -34.41
C ARG A 619 6.05 -46.26 -34.49
N GLU A 620 5.36 -45.13 -34.51
CA GLU A 620 3.91 -45.10 -34.80
C GLU A 620 3.70 -44.86 -36.28
N ARG A 621 2.83 -45.68 -36.90
CA ARG A 621 2.53 -45.60 -38.33
C ARG A 621 1.06 -45.27 -38.52
N GLU A 622 0.80 -44.18 -39.22
CA GLU A 622 -0.54 -43.80 -39.68
C GLU A 622 -0.50 -43.70 -41.21
N ALA A 623 -1.17 -44.65 -41.89
CA ALA A 623 -1.15 -44.78 -43.35
C ALA A 623 0.28 -44.80 -43.95
N ASN A 624 0.63 -43.79 -44.75
CA ASN A 624 1.95 -43.61 -45.35
C ASN A 624 2.88 -42.73 -44.50
N LYS A 625 2.51 -42.36 -43.27
CA LYS A 625 3.35 -41.58 -42.36
C LYS A 625 3.94 -42.46 -41.25
N GLU A 626 5.23 -42.33 -41.01
CA GLU A 626 5.97 -43.00 -39.93
C GLU A 626 6.54 -41.93 -38.99
N GLU A 627 6.09 -41.92 -37.74
CA GLU A 627 6.62 -41.07 -36.68
C GLU A 627 7.80 -41.76 -35.97
N LYS A 628 8.87 -41.02 -35.73
CA LYS A 628 10.10 -41.52 -35.10
C LYS A 628 10.71 -40.47 -34.20
N ILE A 629 11.05 -40.87 -32.97
CA ILE A 629 11.90 -40.10 -32.07
C ILE A 629 13.37 -40.48 -32.35
N GLU A 630 14.22 -39.50 -32.56
CA GLU A 630 15.64 -39.72 -32.84
C GLU A 630 16.54 -38.71 -32.11
N PRO A 631 17.80 -39.10 -31.77
CA PRO A 631 18.76 -38.19 -31.18
C PRO A 631 19.01 -36.96 -32.06
N PHE A 632 19.14 -35.80 -31.42
CA PHE A 632 19.47 -34.53 -32.05
C PHE A 632 20.77 -33.99 -31.48
N THR A 633 21.73 -33.74 -32.37
CA THR A 633 23.02 -33.15 -32.03
C THR A 633 23.03 -31.71 -32.57
N PRO A 634 23.03 -30.69 -31.70
CA PRO A 634 23.10 -29.31 -32.14
C PRO A 634 24.46 -29.01 -32.78
N THR A 635 24.45 -28.18 -33.80
CA THR A 635 25.62 -27.79 -34.61
C THR A 635 26.17 -26.43 -34.21
N ASN A 636 25.32 -25.55 -33.66
CA ASN A 636 25.68 -24.18 -33.29
C ASN A 636 26.00 -24.00 -31.80
N THR A 637 25.88 -25.08 -31.00
CA THR A 637 26.13 -25.06 -29.55
C THR A 637 27.37 -25.86 -29.19
N ASN A 638 28.23 -25.32 -28.33
CA ASN A 638 29.44 -26.00 -27.86
C ASN A 638 29.08 -27.27 -27.07
N GLU A 639 29.53 -28.44 -27.53
CA GLU A 639 29.28 -29.73 -26.88
C GLU A 639 29.78 -29.78 -25.43
N ALA A 640 30.89 -29.09 -25.13
CA ALA A 640 31.42 -28.96 -23.78
C ALA A 640 30.50 -28.15 -22.84
N ALA A 641 29.62 -27.31 -23.37
CA ALA A 641 28.60 -26.60 -22.60
C ALA A 641 27.39 -27.49 -22.26
N LEU A 642 27.20 -28.61 -22.98
CA LEU A 642 26.07 -29.55 -22.82
C LEU A 642 26.43 -30.78 -21.96
N ASN A 643 27.72 -31.13 -21.91
CA ASN A 643 28.25 -32.31 -21.20
C ASN A 643 28.79 -32.03 -19.78
N GLN A 644 28.60 -30.83 -19.22
CA GLN A 644 29.15 -30.47 -17.89
C GLN A 644 28.49 -31.28 -16.75
N THR A 645 29.32 -31.77 -15.84
CA THR A 645 28.93 -32.37 -14.54
C THR A 645 29.30 -31.37 -13.43
N PRO A 646 28.65 -31.38 -12.25
CA PRO A 646 28.78 -30.31 -11.26
C PRO A 646 30.24 -30.03 -10.87
N GLN A 647 30.62 -28.75 -10.78
CA GLN A 647 31.83 -28.34 -10.06
C GLN A 647 31.57 -28.37 -8.54
N ASP A 648 32.51 -28.90 -7.77
CA ASP A 648 32.51 -28.78 -6.30
C ASP A 648 32.48 -27.29 -5.91
N GLY A 649 31.43 -26.87 -5.21
CA GLY A 649 31.23 -25.48 -4.76
C GLY A 649 30.26 -24.63 -5.60
N ALA A 650 29.56 -25.20 -6.59
CA ALA A 650 28.49 -24.51 -7.30
C ALA A 650 27.34 -24.08 -6.36
N SER A 651 26.75 -22.90 -6.59
CA SER A 651 25.57 -22.42 -5.86
C SER A 651 24.47 -23.48 -5.84
N THR A 652 23.89 -23.76 -4.68
CA THR A 652 22.78 -24.73 -4.53
C THR A 652 21.55 -24.32 -5.34
N THR A 653 21.37 -23.02 -5.60
CA THR A 653 20.27 -22.48 -6.42
C THR A 653 20.84 -21.85 -7.69
N PRO A 654 20.51 -22.37 -8.88
CA PRO A 654 20.99 -21.81 -10.15
C PRO A 654 20.24 -20.54 -10.55
N SER A 655 20.98 -19.57 -11.11
CA SER A 655 20.43 -18.35 -11.71
C SER A 655 19.89 -18.61 -13.12
N SER A 656 18.89 -19.49 -13.24
CA SER A 656 18.51 -20.10 -14.51
C SER A 656 18.12 -19.14 -15.62
N PHE A 657 17.47 -18.00 -15.31
CA PHE A 657 17.12 -17.05 -16.37
C PHE A 657 18.34 -16.47 -17.08
N SER A 658 19.46 -16.26 -16.36
CA SER A 658 20.66 -15.59 -16.88
C SER A 658 21.84 -16.53 -17.07
N SER A 659 21.70 -17.82 -16.78
CA SER A 659 22.81 -18.77 -16.88
C SER A 659 23.20 -19.05 -18.33
N THR A 660 24.50 -19.19 -18.58
CA THR A 660 25.05 -19.60 -19.88
C THR A 660 24.50 -20.96 -20.32
N ARG A 661 24.21 -21.82 -19.35
CA ARG A 661 23.68 -23.15 -19.58
C ARG A 661 22.25 -23.13 -20.09
N THR A 662 21.39 -22.33 -19.48
CA THR A 662 20.02 -22.11 -19.96
C THR A 662 20.01 -21.38 -21.31
N GLN A 663 20.95 -20.45 -21.56
CA GLN A 663 21.14 -19.88 -22.90
C GLN A 663 21.47 -20.97 -23.94
N SER A 664 22.34 -21.92 -23.60
CA SER A 664 22.68 -23.04 -24.49
C SER A 664 21.46 -23.91 -24.81
N ILE A 665 20.62 -24.22 -23.80
CA ILE A 665 19.37 -24.97 -24.03
C ILE A 665 18.41 -24.20 -24.95
N ALA A 666 18.30 -22.89 -24.76
CA ALA A 666 17.49 -22.02 -25.60
C ALA A 666 18.00 -21.99 -27.06
N ASP A 667 19.31 -21.91 -27.27
CA ASP A 667 19.94 -21.93 -28.59
C ASP A 667 19.72 -23.28 -29.30
N VAL A 668 19.85 -24.40 -28.57
CA VAL A 668 19.52 -25.75 -29.09
C VAL A 668 18.05 -25.86 -29.49
N PHE A 669 17.14 -25.26 -28.71
CA PHE A 669 15.72 -25.24 -29.06
C PHE A 669 15.44 -24.40 -30.31
N VAL A 670 16.06 -23.23 -30.43
CA VAL A 670 15.96 -22.39 -31.64
C VAL A 670 16.50 -23.12 -32.87
N GLU A 671 17.64 -23.79 -32.76
CA GLU A 671 18.21 -24.61 -33.82
C GLU A 671 17.30 -25.79 -34.16
N HIS A 672 16.69 -26.43 -33.15
CA HIS A 672 15.73 -27.50 -33.34
C HIS A 672 14.56 -27.06 -34.21
N LEU A 673 14.03 -25.84 -34.06
CA LEU A 673 12.90 -25.36 -34.85
C LEU A 673 13.26 -25.15 -36.33
N ASP A 674 14.49 -24.78 -36.67
CA ASP A 674 14.99 -24.60 -38.05
C ASP A 674 14.12 -23.64 -38.89
N ILE A 675 13.71 -22.52 -38.28
CA ILE A 675 12.74 -21.56 -38.86
C ILE A 675 13.34 -20.64 -39.93
N ASP A 676 14.64 -20.71 -40.17
CA ASP A 676 15.40 -20.03 -41.22
C ASP A 676 15.83 -20.97 -42.36
N SER A 677 15.34 -22.22 -42.37
CA SER A 677 15.69 -23.19 -43.41
C SER A 677 15.33 -22.69 -44.82
N LYS A 678 16.08 -23.19 -45.83
CA LYS A 678 15.87 -22.80 -47.24
C LYS A 678 14.44 -23.08 -47.71
N ASP A 679 13.85 -24.17 -47.23
CA ASP A 679 12.48 -24.53 -47.55
C ASP A 679 11.51 -23.54 -46.93
N VAL A 680 11.67 -23.17 -45.66
CA VAL A 680 10.82 -22.15 -45.00
C VAL A 680 10.91 -20.79 -45.70
N VAL A 681 12.11 -20.34 -46.09
CA VAL A 681 12.33 -19.10 -46.85
C VAL A 681 11.66 -19.16 -48.23
N LYS A 682 11.78 -20.29 -48.93
CA LYS A 682 11.17 -20.51 -50.26
C LYS A 682 9.65 -20.43 -50.18
N HIS A 683 9.09 -21.06 -49.15
CA HIS A 683 7.67 -21.06 -48.84
C HIS A 683 7.16 -19.64 -48.47
N ALA A 684 7.87 -18.90 -47.63
CA ALA A 684 7.46 -17.56 -47.18
C ALA A 684 7.44 -16.49 -48.29
N LYS A 685 8.14 -16.71 -49.41
CA LYS A 685 8.11 -15.80 -50.58
C LYS A 685 6.71 -15.70 -51.22
N GLY A 686 5.82 -16.66 -50.99
CA GLY A 686 4.55 -16.79 -51.70
C GLY A 686 4.77 -17.07 -53.21
N ALA A 687 3.70 -17.30 -53.99
CA ALA A 687 3.86 -17.62 -55.42
C ALA A 687 3.34 -16.52 -56.36
N SER A 688 4.21 -16.02 -57.24
CA SER A 688 3.83 -15.34 -58.48
C SER A 688 3.20 -16.30 -59.49
N THR A 689 2.63 -15.80 -60.58
CA THR A 689 2.14 -16.65 -61.68
C THR A 689 3.23 -17.60 -62.22
N PHE A 690 4.51 -17.20 -62.24
CA PHE A 690 5.63 -18.05 -62.67
C PHE A 690 6.05 -19.08 -61.63
N ASP A 691 5.96 -18.75 -60.34
CA ASP A 691 6.23 -19.71 -59.26
C ASP A 691 5.18 -20.84 -59.25
N LYS A 692 3.89 -20.51 -59.49
CA LYS A 692 2.80 -21.50 -59.64
C LYS A 692 2.95 -22.40 -60.87
N GLN A 693 3.68 -21.94 -61.89
CA GLN A 693 4.01 -22.75 -63.07
C GLN A 693 5.19 -23.71 -62.81
N LYS A 694 5.92 -23.52 -61.70
CA LYS A 694 7.07 -24.34 -61.31
C LYS A 694 6.75 -25.38 -60.22
N GLU A 695 5.85 -25.11 -59.26
CA GLU A 695 5.57 -26.04 -58.15
C GLU A 695 4.11 -25.98 -57.63
N HIS A 696 3.65 -27.09 -57.03
CA HIS A 696 2.39 -27.23 -56.29
C HIS A 696 2.68 -27.45 -54.79
N GLU A 697 1.81 -26.89 -53.93
CA GLU A 697 1.67 -27.04 -52.45
C GLU A 697 2.02 -25.79 -51.61
N TRP A 698 1.10 -25.37 -50.74
CA TRP A 698 1.20 -24.23 -49.81
C TRP A 698 0.71 -24.62 -48.40
N ALA A 699 1.53 -24.42 -47.35
CA ALA A 699 1.11 -24.45 -45.92
C ALA A 699 2.06 -23.64 -44.99
N VAL A 700 2.32 -22.37 -45.27
CA VAL A 700 3.38 -21.56 -44.59
C VAL A 700 2.86 -20.69 -43.46
N ALA A 701 1.64 -20.16 -43.62
CA ALA A 701 1.01 -19.34 -42.60
C ALA A 701 0.79 -20.16 -41.33
N ASP A 702 0.30 -21.39 -41.45
CA ASP A 702 0.03 -22.29 -40.32
C ASP A 702 1.32 -22.66 -39.55
N PHE A 703 2.44 -22.91 -40.25
CA PHE A 703 3.72 -23.21 -39.60
C PHE A 703 4.17 -22.08 -38.66
N PHE A 704 4.20 -20.84 -39.14
CA PHE A 704 4.60 -19.71 -38.29
C PHE A 704 3.55 -19.35 -37.25
N LEU A 705 2.25 -19.50 -37.56
CA LEU A 705 1.16 -19.30 -36.59
C LEU A 705 1.22 -20.30 -35.44
N ASN A 706 1.68 -21.53 -35.68
CA ASN A 706 1.85 -22.57 -34.66
C ASN A 706 3.08 -22.36 -33.75
N LEU A 707 3.95 -21.40 -34.09
CA LEU A 707 5.14 -21.03 -33.31
C LEU A 707 4.96 -19.73 -32.50
N VAL A 708 3.76 -19.12 -32.51
CA VAL A 708 3.44 -17.91 -31.75
C VAL A 708 2.77 -18.31 -30.42
N PRO A 709 3.52 -18.42 -29.30
CA PRO A 709 2.89 -18.23 -27.99
C PRO A 709 2.23 -16.83 -27.96
N LEU A 710 1.10 -16.65 -27.27
CA LEU A 710 0.25 -15.43 -27.23
C LEU A 710 -0.88 -15.25 -28.26
N ARG A 711 -1.06 -16.16 -29.22
CA ARG A 711 -2.03 -15.94 -30.32
C ARG A 711 -3.42 -15.51 -29.85
N SER A 712 -3.96 -16.09 -28.78
CA SER A 712 -5.28 -15.73 -28.24
C SER A 712 -5.33 -14.30 -27.69
N ALA A 713 -4.35 -13.89 -26.88
CA ALA A 713 -4.25 -12.54 -26.33
C ALA A 713 -4.20 -11.48 -27.44
N ILE A 714 -3.39 -11.72 -28.47
CA ILE A 714 -3.21 -10.81 -29.61
C ILE A 714 -4.49 -10.73 -30.44
N VAL A 715 -5.11 -11.87 -30.75
CA VAL A 715 -6.37 -11.92 -31.50
C VAL A 715 -7.47 -11.18 -30.74
N ASN A 716 -7.56 -11.35 -29.42
CA ASN A 716 -8.51 -10.63 -28.59
C ASN A 716 -8.23 -9.12 -28.58
N PHE A 717 -6.97 -8.67 -28.45
CA PHE A 717 -6.63 -7.25 -28.56
C PHE A 717 -6.85 -6.66 -29.96
N GLN A 718 -6.63 -7.44 -31.03
CA GLN A 718 -6.87 -7.01 -32.41
C GLN A 718 -8.37 -6.91 -32.72
N ASN A 719 -9.19 -7.80 -32.15
CA ASN A 719 -10.64 -7.83 -32.33
C ASN A 719 -11.39 -6.83 -31.43
N GLY A 720 -10.70 -6.09 -30.57
CA GLY A 720 -11.31 -5.14 -29.63
C GLY A 720 -11.86 -5.78 -28.35
N ASN A 721 -11.60 -7.07 -28.13
CA ASN A 721 -11.94 -7.80 -26.91
C ASN A 721 -10.85 -7.54 -25.83
N TYR A 722 -10.76 -6.30 -25.37
CA TYR A 722 -9.68 -5.87 -24.47
C TYR A 722 -9.68 -6.54 -23.09
N LEU A 723 -10.85 -6.98 -22.62
CA LEU A 723 -10.97 -7.72 -21.35
C LEU A 723 -10.38 -9.13 -21.49
N ASP A 724 -10.83 -9.87 -22.52
CA ASP A 724 -10.34 -11.22 -22.81
C ASP A 724 -8.85 -11.21 -23.17
N GLY A 725 -8.40 -10.19 -23.92
CA GLY A 725 -6.98 -10.00 -24.25
C GLY A 725 -6.10 -9.73 -23.03
N ALA A 726 -6.60 -9.01 -22.01
CA ALA A 726 -5.86 -8.76 -20.78
C ALA A 726 -5.76 -10.02 -19.89
N THR A 727 -6.81 -10.82 -19.81
CA THR A 727 -6.78 -12.14 -19.15
C THR A 727 -5.85 -13.12 -19.85
N ASP A 728 -5.89 -13.17 -21.19
CA ASP A 728 -5.02 -14.04 -21.98
C ASP A 728 -3.55 -13.62 -21.90
N LEU A 729 -3.25 -12.33 -21.72
CA LEU A 729 -1.89 -11.81 -21.56
C LEU A 729 -1.27 -12.17 -20.20
N VAL A 730 -2.09 -12.32 -19.16
CA VAL A 730 -1.66 -12.87 -17.85
C VAL A 730 -1.40 -14.36 -17.96
N MET A 731 -2.30 -15.08 -18.64
CA MET A 731 -2.17 -16.52 -18.91
C MET A 731 -1.10 -16.84 -19.95
N ASP A 732 -0.42 -15.83 -20.48
CA ASP A 732 0.67 -16.00 -21.41
C ASP A 732 1.83 -16.82 -20.84
N VAL A 733 2.57 -17.50 -21.73
CA VAL A 733 3.87 -18.12 -21.49
C VAL A 733 4.84 -17.20 -20.77
N LEU A 734 4.82 -15.89 -21.06
CA LEU A 734 5.68 -14.93 -20.39
C LEU A 734 5.08 -14.43 -19.07
N GLY A 735 3.80 -14.62 -18.76
CA GLY A 735 3.21 -14.31 -17.45
C GLY A 735 3.16 -12.81 -17.10
N PHE A 736 2.66 -11.96 -17.99
CA PHE A 736 2.55 -10.51 -17.73
C PHE A 736 1.30 -10.16 -16.94
N LEU A 737 1.50 -9.51 -15.81
CA LEU A 737 0.42 -8.99 -14.97
C LEU A 737 -0.21 -7.73 -15.60
N THR A 738 -1.45 -7.79 -16.10
CA THR A 738 -2.17 -6.63 -16.67
C THR A 738 -3.56 -6.42 -16.07
N ALA A 739 -4.05 -5.18 -16.09
CA ALA A 739 -5.43 -4.86 -15.73
C ALA A 739 -6.31 -4.77 -16.98
N GLY A 740 -7.53 -5.30 -16.88
CA GLY A 740 -8.57 -5.12 -17.90
C GLY A 740 -8.84 -3.62 -18.13
N ALA A 741 -8.81 -3.21 -19.40
CA ALA A 741 -8.78 -1.82 -19.82
C ALA A 741 -9.99 -1.00 -19.36
N ALA A 742 -9.76 -0.04 -18.45
CA ALA A 742 -10.66 1.09 -18.23
C ALA A 742 -9.87 2.41 -18.23
N THR A 743 -9.18 2.72 -19.34
CA THR A 743 -8.86 4.10 -19.78
C THR A 743 -8.24 4.09 -21.17
N ALA A 744 -9.02 3.76 -22.19
CA ALA A 744 -8.65 4.01 -23.59
C ALA A 744 -9.43 5.21 -24.14
N ALA A 745 -9.06 6.41 -23.69
CA ALA A 745 -9.61 7.65 -24.26
C ALA A 745 -8.53 8.73 -24.36
N LYS A 746 -7.58 8.54 -25.28
CA LYS A 746 -6.83 9.58 -26.04
C LYS A 746 -5.60 8.98 -26.73
N VAL A 747 -5.76 8.32 -27.88
CA VAL A 747 -4.74 8.36 -28.96
C VAL A 747 -5.47 8.18 -30.30
N ALA A 748 -5.95 9.28 -30.86
CA ALA A 748 -6.40 9.32 -32.25
C ALA A 748 -6.04 10.67 -32.86
N LYS A 749 -4.78 10.80 -33.30
CA LYS A 749 -4.34 11.58 -34.48
C LYS A 749 -2.81 11.64 -34.52
N VAL A 750 -2.19 10.77 -35.30
CA VAL A 750 -0.97 11.13 -36.04
C VAL A 750 -1.17 10.62 -37.47
N GLY A 751 -1.33 11.57 -38.39
CA GLY A 751 -1.46 11.34 -39.82
C GLY A 751 -0.14 10.88 -40.44
N ALA A 752 -0.27 10.33 -41.64
CA ALA A 752 0.76 9.67 -42.44
C ALA A 752 2.11 10.41 -42.54
N THR A 753 3.20 9.68 -42.36
CA THR A 753 4.44 9.80 -43.14
C THR A 753 5.33 8.57 -42.90
N ALA A 754 6.16 8.25 -43.90
CA ALA A 754 6.77 6.94 -44.12
C ALA A 754 7.85 6.50 -43.10
N ALA A 755 7.94 5.17 -42.94
CA ALA A 755 9.12 4.33 -42.66
C ALA A 755 10.03 4.65 -41.45
N SER A 756 9.76 3.98 -40.32
CA SER A 756 10.75 3.09 -39.68
C SER A 756 10.03 1.91 -39.02
N THR A 757 10.38 0.69 -39.43
CA THR A 757 9.71 -0.57 -39.07
C THR A 757 9.95 -1.05 -37.63
N ALA A 758 10.44 -0.18 -36.73
CA ALA A 758 10.73 -0.52 -35.34
C ALA A 758 9.78 0.12 -34.30
N VAL A 759 8.84 1.01 -34.68
CA VAL A 759 8.03 1.77 -33.69
C VAL A 759 6.63 1.19 -33.44
N LYS A 760 6.19 0.14 -34.15
CA LYS A 760 4.83 -0.41 -33.97
C LYS A 760 4.64 -1.34 -32.76
N ALA A 761 5.65 -1.58 -31.94
CA ALA A 761 5.57 -2.41 -30.72
C ALA A 761 5.18 -1.63 -29.44
N ALA A 762 4.57 -0.44 -29.56
CA ALA A 762 4.18 0.39 -28.41
C ALA A 762 2.65 0.49 -28.23
N LYS A 763 1.89 -0.60 -28.47
CA LYS A 763 0.51 -0.70 -27.97
C LYS A 763 0.56 -1.14 -26.50
N VAL A 764 0.95 -0.20 -25.63
CA VAL A 764 1.07 -0.42 -24.19
C VAL A 764 -0.33 -0.43 -23.58
N ALA A 765 -0.91 -1.62 -23.36
CA ALA A 765 -1.77 -1.81 -22.21
C ALA A 765 -0.93 -1.49 -20.97
N LYS A 766 -1.49 -0.81 -19.95
CA LYS A 766 -0.80 -0.63 -18.68
C LYS A 766 -0.56 -2.00 -18.05
N ILE A 767 0.64 -2.52 -18.24
CA ILE A 767 1.09 -3.73 -17.58
C ILE A 767 1.49 -3.31 -16.17
N ILE A 768 0.81 -3.89 -15.19
CA ILE A 768 1.09 -3.69 -13.78
C ILE A 768 2.47 -4.28 -13.51
N GLY A 769 3.44 -3.43 -13.21
CA GLY A 769 4.86 -3.79 -13.07
C GLY A 769 5.80 -3.27 -14.17
N VAL A 770 5.32 -2.47 -15.13
CA VAL A 770 6.19 -1.78 -16.13
C VAL A 770 6.59 -0.36 -15.68
N GLY A 771 6.01 0.14 -14.59
CA GLY A 771 6.63 1.23 -13.83
C GLY A 771 7.86 0.67 -13.11
N THR A 772 9.02 1.30 -13.27
CA THR A 772 10.24 0.93 -12.53
C THR A 772 9.90 0.82 -11.05
N ILE A 773 10.18 -0.32 -10.43
CA ILE A 773 10.07 -0.45 -8.97
C ILE A 773 11.06 0.54 -8.37
N ASN A 774 10.56 1.62 -7.76
CA ASN A 774 11.40 2.69 -7.19
C ASN A 774 11.81 2.42 -5.74
N ALA A 775 11.53 1.23 -5.21
CA ALA A 775 11.54 0.85 -3.79
C ALA A 775 12.86 1.06 -3.01
N PHE A 776 13.95 1.52 -3.63
CA PHE A 776 15.25 1.71 -2.98
C PHE A 776 16.00 2.95 -3.48
N ASN A 777 15.30 3.94 -4.05
CA ASN A 777 15.97 5.11 -4.60
C ASN A 777 16.68 5.94 -3.50
N PRO A 778 18.03 5.94 -3.40
CA PRO A 778 18.74 6.82 -2.46
C PRO A 778 18.84 8.25 -3.02
N ALA A 779 18.32 8.48 -4.22
CA ALA A 779 18.54 9.65 -5.04
C ALA A 779 17.29 9.97 -5.89
N GLY A 780 16.39 10.78 -5.33
CA GLY A 780 15.72 11.81 -6.14
C GLY A 780 16.69 12.84 -6.74
N GLY A 781 17.99 12.52 -6.89
CA GLY A 781 19.05 13.39 -7.40
C GLY A 781 20.36 12.60 -7.59
N LEU A 782 20.62 12.19 -8.84
CA LEU A 782 21.91 11.65 -9.25
C LEU A 782 22.98 12.76 -9.20
N GLY A 783 23.97 12.61 -8.31
CA GLY A 783 25.15 13.47 -8.25
C GLY A 783 26.01 13.20 -7.02
N ASP A 784 26.83 12.15 -7.08
CA ASP A 784 28.12 11.94 -6.37
C ASP A 784 28.31 10.46 -6.00
N LEU A 785 28.65 9.70 -7.04
CA LEU A 785 29.42 8.48 -6.90
C LEU A 785 30.87 8.90 -6.59
N LEU A 786 31.44 8.31 -5.52
CA LEU A 786 32.82 8.48 -4.98
C LEU A 786 32.93 9.47 -3.82
N VAL A 787 32.70 8.98 -2.59
CA VAL A 787 33.62 9.02 -1.43
C VAL A 787 32.91 8.37 -0.24
N GLY A 788 33.50 7.33 0.37
CA GLY A 788 33.05 6.85 1.69
C GLY A 788 32.91 5.35 1.88
N ALA A 789 33.86 4.54 1.41
CA ALA A 789 34.06 3.20 1.94
C ALA A 789 34.49 3.30 3.42
N GLY A 790 33.55 3.15 4.35
CA GLY A 790 33.85 3.02 5.78
C GLY A 790 32.80 3.66 6.68
N ARG A 791 31.82 2.87 7.13
CA ARG A 791 31.11 3.00 8.41
C ARG A 791 30.04 1.90 8.52
N ALA A 792 30.48 0.71 8.91
CA ALA A 792 29.60 -0.34 9.40
C ALA A 792 30.29 -1.02 10.59
N MET A 793 30.08 -0.47 11.79
CA MET A 793 30.20 -1.14 13.09
C MET A 793 30.06 -0.09 14.19
N ILE A 794 28.91 -0.05 14.89
CA ILE A 794 28.85 0.36 16.30
C ILE A 794 27.79 -0.50 17.02
N SER A 795 28.31 -1.58 17.61
CA SER A 795 28.03 -2.17 18.93
C SER A 795 26.60 -2.30 19.49
N GLY A 796 26.21 -3.55 19.75
CA GLY A 796 26.20 -4.04 21.14
C GLY A 796 24.94 -3.86 21.99
N ALA A 797 23.86 -4.57 21.65
CA ALA A 797 22.91 -5.10 22.64
C ALA A 797 22.25 -6.37 22.09
N LYS A 798 22.42 -7.50 22.79
CA LYS A 798 21.60 -8.70 22.59
C LYS A 798 20.13 -8.33 22.77
N THR A 799 19.23 -8.62 21.83
CA THR A 799 17.83 -9.07 22.10
C THR A 799 16.97 -9.21 20.82
N THR A 800 16.40 -10.40 20.69
CA THR A 800 15.07 -10.75 20.13
C THR A 800 14.14 -9.59 19.73
N ALA A 801 14.01 -9.30 18.43
CA ALA A 801 12.83 -8.64 17.81
C ALA A 801 13.04 -8.41 16.29
N ARG A 802 13.20 -9.48 15.49
CA ARG A 802 13.50 -9.33 14.04
C ARG A 802 12.26 -9.24 13.14
N GLY A 803 11.20 -10.01 13.35
CA GLY A 803 10.00 -9.96 12.48
C GLY A 803 8.89 -8.99 12.88
N VAL A 804 9.02 -8.26 14.00
CA VAL A 804 8.19 -7.06 14.26
C VAL A 804 8.56 -5.92 13.30
N ARG A 805 9.69 -5.98 12.58
CA ARG A 805 10.16 -4.88 11.74
C ARG A 805 9.37 -4.69 10.43
N SER A 806 8.81 -5.73 9.82
CA SER A 806 8.04 -5.58 8.57
C SER A 806 6.61 -5.08 8.84
N VAL A 807 5.91 -5.71 9.78
CA VAL A 807 4.59 -5.28 10.27
C VAL A 807 4.70 -3.93 10.98
N GLY A 808 5.76 -3.73 11.78
CA GLY A 808 6.05 -2.45 12.42
C GLY A 808 6.32 -1.33 11.42
N ARG A 809 6.98 -1.58 10.28
CA ARG A 809 7.16 -0.55 9.23
C ARG A 809 5.85 -0.20 8.51
N ALA A 810 5.01 -1.17 8.21
CA ALA A 810 3.69 -0.91 7.63
C ALA A 810 2.78 -0.15 8.63
N GLY A 811 2.76 -0.58 9.89
CA GLY A 811 2.07 0.12 10.98
C GLY A 811 2.58 1.54 11.20
N LEU A 812 3.90 1.76 11.15
CA LEU A 812 4.51 3.09 11.22
C LEU A 812 4.09 3.98 10.04
N SER A 813 3.95 3.43 8.83
CA SER A 813 3.44 4.19 7.67
C SER A 813 1.99 4.61 7.88
N LEU A 814 1.13 3.72 8.36
CA LEU A 814 -0.26 4.07 8.69
C LEU A 814 -0.31 5.15 9.76
N VAL A 815 0.60 5.11 10.74
CA VAL A 815 0.74 6.17 11.75
C VAL A 815 1.20 7.49 11.12
N SER A 816 2.16 7.49 10.18
CA SER A 816 2.54 8.68 9.40
C SER A 816 1.34 9.29 8.68
N ASP A 817 0.59 8.47 7.95
CA ASP A 817 -0.57 8.93 7.19
C ASP A 817 -1.66 9.46 8.12
N THR A 818 -1.84 8.82 9.28
CA THR A 818 -2.76 9.29 10.33
C THR A 818 -2.36 10.69 10.80
N ILE A 819 -1.08 10.95 11.07
CA ILE A 819 -0.60 12.27 11.53
C ILE A 819 -0.76 13.32 10.42
N ASN A 820 -0.39 12.98 9.19
CA ASN A 820 -0.52 13.89 8.04
C ASN A 820 -1.99 14.25 7.79
N ASN A 821 -2.89 13.27 7.86
CA ASN A 821 -4.34 13.48 7.75
C ASN A 821 -4.90 14.23 8.97
N ALA A 822 -4.38 13.94 10.18
CA ALA A 822 -4.75 14.63 11.40
C ALA A 822 -4.38 16.11 11.37
N ARG A 823 -3.22 16.47 10.79
CA ARG A 823 -2.80 17.86 10.57
C ARG A 823 -3.60 18.50 9.42
N GLY A 824 -3.85 17.74 8.35
CA GLY A 824 -4.58 18.16 7.16
C GLY A 824 -3.76 19.11 6.27
N ALA A 825 -3.96 19.04 4.95
CA ALA A 825 -3.17 19.86 4.00
C ALA A 825 -3.36 21.38 4.19
N SER A 826 -4.53 21.79 4.69
CA SER A 826 -4.85 23.19 5.03
C SER A 826 -4.60 23.54 6.50
N GLY A 827 -4.24 22.57 7.36
CA GLY A 827 -4.13 22.80 8.80
C GLY A 827 -5.47 22.88 9.56
N ASN A 828 -6.55 22.29 9.02
CA ASN A 828 -7.89 22.37 9.62
C ASN A 828 -8.19 21.30 10.68
N TYR A 829 -7.36 20.25 10.78
CA TYR A 829 -7.47 19.16 11.76
C TYR A 829 -8.84 18.45 11.84
N ASP A 830 -9.56 18.34 10.72
CA ASP A 830 -10.93 17.79 10.68
C ASP A 830 -11.04 16.38 11.27
N LEU A 831 -10.02 15.54 11.06
CA LEU A 831 -9.97 14.18 11.59
C LEU A 831 -9.93 14.17 13.13
N LEU A 832 -9.13 15.06 13.75
CA LEU A 832 -9.07 15.18 15.20
C LEU A 832 -10.36 15.75 15.77
N LYS A 833 -10.99 16.69 15.07
CA LYS A 833 -12.27 17.28 15.47
C LYS A 833 -13.39 16.25 15.49
N ALA A 834 -13.47 15.43 14.44
CA ALA A 834 -14.43 14.33 14.34
C ALA A 834 -14.19 13.29 15.44
N ALA A 835 -12.94 12.84 15.60
CA ALA A 835 -12.57 11.86 16.62
C ALA A 835 -12.85 12.38 18.04
N SER A 836 -12.52 13.66 18.32
CA SER A 836 -12.75 14.28 19.62
C SER A 836 -14.23 14.36 19.98
N LYS A 837 -15.07 14.68 18.99
CA LYS A 837 -16.53 14.75 19.17
C LYS A 837 -17.14 13.39 19.48
N GLU A 838 -16.61 12.32 18.90
CA GLU A 838 -17.17 10.98 19.03
C GLU A 838 -16.63 10.22 20.25
N HIS A 839 -15.33 10.32 20.52
CA HIS A 839 -14.63 9.41 21.46
C HIS A 839 -14.07 10.09 22.71
N GLY A 840 -14.12 11.43 22.81
CA GLY A 840 -13.42 12.22 23.83
C GLY A 840 -12.09 12.77 23.30
N PRO A 841 -11.33 13.59 24.08
CA PRO A 841 -10.18 14.34 23.57
C PRO A 841 -9.21 13.50 22.75
N ALA A 842 -9.07 13.84 21.46
CA ALA A 842 -8.17 13.19 20.51
C ALA A 842 -6.95 14.07 20.26
N LEU A 843 -5.79 13.64 20.73
CA LEU A 843 -4.55 14.44 20.65
C LEU A 843 -3.46 13.72 19.85
N ILE A 844 -2.61 14.52 19.20
CA ILE A 844 -1.31 14.09 18.71
C ILE A 844 -0.33 14.09 19.89
N GLY A 845 0.48 13.04 19.99
CA GLY A 845 1.53 12.90 21.01
C GLY A 845 2.49 11.79 20.66
N SER A 846 3.44 11.52 21.56
CA SER A 846 4.47 10.51 21.38
C SER A 846 4.34 9.35 22.36
N PHE A 847 4.75 8.16 21.93
CA PHE A 847 4.78 6.94 22.76
C PHE A 847 5.92 6.01 22.31
N GLN A 848 6.31 5.11 23.21
CA GLN A 848 7.33 4.10 22.93
C GLN A 848 6.78 2.93 22.12
N SER A 849 7.42 2.63 20.99
CA SER A 849 7.14 1.46 20.16
C SER A 849 8.44 0.85 19.65
N ALA A 850 8.63 -0.46 19.89
CA ALA A 850 9.85 -1.20 19.51
C ALA A 850 11.17 -0.51 19.92
N GLY A 851 11.19 0.14 21.09
CA GLY A 851 12.35 0.87 21.63
C GLY A 851 12.61 2.23 20.98
N ARG A 852 11.63 2.79 20.26
CA ARG A 852 11.69 4.13 19.64
C ARG A 852 10.52 4.98 20.11
N ASN A 853 10.73 6.27 20.26
CA ASN A 853 9.65 7.20 20.55
C ASN A 853 9.05 7.68 19.22
N ILE A 854 7.78 7.39 18.97
CA ILE A 854 7.09 7.75 17.73
C ILE A 854 5.89 8.62 18.04
N GLU A 855 5.56 9.55 17.13
CA GLU A 855 4.31 10.29 17.21
C GLU A 855 3.11 9.46 16.74
N GLY A 856 1.91 9.80 17.21
CA GLY A 856 0.64 9.26 16.76
C GLY A 856 -0.55 9.95 17.41
N VAL A 857 -1.75 9.56 17.00
CA VAL A 857 -3.02 10.07 17.57
C VAL A 857 -3.51 9.12 18.66
N ALA A 858 -3.91 9.67 19.80
CA ALA A 858 -4.50 8.93 20.90
C ALA A 858 -5.78 9.59 21.41
N ILE A 859 -6.69 8.76 21.92
CA ILE A 859 -7.95 9.17 22.55
C ILE A 859 -7.80 9.08 24.07
N LEU A 860 -8.16 10.14 24.79
CA LEU A 860 -8.25 10.14 26.24
C LEU A 860 -9.62 9.60 26.68
N ARG A 861 -9.62 8.50 27.44
CA ARG A 861 -10.84 7.94 28.04
C ARG A 861 -10.53 7.36 29.40
N ASN A 862 -11.31 7.73 30.42
CA ASN A 862 -11.11 7.28 31.81
C ASN A 862 -9.64 7.42 32.25
N ASP A 863 -9.04 8.59 31.97
CA ASP A 863 -7.66 8.94 32.30
C ASP A 863 -6.56 8.08 31.67
N ASN A 864 -6.92 7.27 30.68
CA ASN A 864 -6.00 6.45 29.91
C ASN A 864 -6.01 6.89 28.45
N TRP A 865 -4.82 6.89 27.84
CA TRP A 865 -4.66 7.14 26.41
C TRP A 865 -4.77 5.83 25.65
N TYR A 866 -5.54 5.81 24.57
CA TYR A 866 -5.70 4.65 23.70
C TYR A 866 -5.37 5.03 22.27
N HIS A 867 -4.81 4.07 21.51
CA HIS A 867 -4.51 4.31 20.11
C HIS A 867 -5.80 4.56 19.31
N TYR A 868 -5.70 5.35 18.25
CA TYR A 868 -6.80 5.64 17.34
C TYR A 868 -6.52 5.06 15.95
N ASN A 869 -7.50 4.35 15.38
CA ASN A 869 -7.44 3.86 14.00
C ASN A 869 -8.32 4.76 13.11
N PRO A 870 -7.73 5.58 12.22
CA PRO A 870 -8.51 6.49 11.36
C PRO A 870 -9.25 5.76 10.24
N ILE A 871 -8.86 4.53 9.87
CA ILE A 871 -9.53 3.75 8.83
C ILE A 871 -10.88 3.26 9.35
N THR A 872 -10.91 2.79 10.60
CA THR A 872 -12.15 2.30 11.24
C THR A 872 -12.88 3.36 12.05
N ASN A 873 -12.26 4.54 12.27
CA ASN A 873 -12.74 5.59 13.18
C ASN A 873 -13.07 5.02 14.58
N GLN A 874 -12.14 4.25 15.15
CA GLN A 874 -12.32 3.64 16.47
C GLN A 874 -11.02 3.73 17.29
N PRO A 875 -11.11 4.02 18.60
CA PRO A 875 -10.00 3.75 19.49
C PRO A 875 -9.82 2.24 19.68
N TYR A 876 -8.61 1.78 19.98
CA TYR A 876 -8.32 0.37 20.14
C TYR A 876 -7.22 0.09 21.16
N GLY A 877 -7.17 -1.18 21.58
CA GLY A 877 -6.07 -1.73 22.35
C GLY A 877 -6.05 -1.40 23.85
N PRO A 878 -5.01 -1.90 24.54
CA PRO A 878 -4.72 -1.52 25.92
C PRO A 878 -4.28 -0.05 26.03
N PRO A 879 -4.23 0.52 27.25
CA PRO A 879 -3.71 1.86 27.46
C PRO A 879 -2.28 1.98 26.93
N ILE A 880 -2.01 3.06 26.21
CA ILE A 880 -0.67 3.39 25.73
C ILE A 880 0.19 3.73 26.95
N LYS A 881 1.24 2.93 27.18
CA LYS A 881 2.24 3.21 28.23
C LYS A 881 2.97 4.51 27.88
N ASP A 882 3.01 5.44 28.83
CA ASP A 882 3.77 6.70 28.77
C ASP A 882 3.44 7.62 27.57
N PHE A 883 2.20 7.59 27.04
CA PHE A 883 1.80 8.54 26.00
C PHE A 883 1.93 9.98 26.51
N THR A 884 2.67 10.78 25.77
CA THR A 884 2.92 12.18 26.06
C THR A 884 2.35 13.02 24.92
N PRO A 885 1.21 13.72 25.11
CA PRO A 885 0.68 14.66 24.12
C PRO A 885 1.76 15.63 23.64
N ILE A 886 1.65 16.14 22.40
CA ILE A 886 2.47 17.29 21.98
C ILE A 886 2.14 18.43 22.95
N ARG A 887 3.21 18.97 23.55
CA ARG A 887 3.16 20.08 24.49
C ARG A 887 3.90 21.25 23.89
N GLY A 888 3.45 22.44 24.24
CA GLY A 888 4.20 23.64 23.96
C GLY A 888 5.44 23.77 24.85
N SER A 889 6.06 24.95 24.83
CA SER A 889 7.37 25.14 25.46
C SER A 889 7.26 25.15 26.99
N ARG A 890 8.10 24.36 27.67
CA ARG A 890 7.99 24.06 29.12
C ARG A 890 8.70 25.10 30.00
N THR A 891 8.19 25.33 31.21
CA THR A 891 8.90 26.16 32.23
C THR A 891 9.97 25.37 33.00
N HIS A 892 11.09 26.05 33.29
CA HIS A 892 12.33 25.48 33.83
C HIS A 892 12.25 24.84 35.23
N ALA A 893 11.33 25.23 36.11
CA ALA A 893 11.34 24.72 37.50
C ALA A 893 10.05 24.06 37.99
N ILE A 894 9.07 23.88 37.11
CA ILE A 894 7.90 23.07 37.43
C ILE A 894 8.06 21.64 36.86
N ALA A 895 8.77 21.48 35.74
CA ALA A 895 9.21 20.18 35.22
C ALA A 895 10.43 19.64 36.00
N ALA A 896 10.23 18.66 36.88
CA ALA A 896 11.30 17.98 37.60
C ALA A 896 12.09 17.02 36.68
N GLY A 897 13.26 17.41 36.14
CA GLY A 897 14.19 16.41 35.59
C GLY A 897 15.40 16.91 34.79
N GLY A 898 16.61 16.74 35.35
CA GLY A 898 17.91 17.17 34.82
C GLY A 898 18.36 16.66 33.43
N GLN A 899 17.56 15.85 32.73
CA GLN A 899 17.88 15.36 31.39
C GLN A 899 17.42 16.33 30.29
N TYR A 900 16.28 16.99 30.49
CA TYR A 900 15.74 17.97 29.53
C TYR A 900 16.67 19.17 29.39
N GLU A 901 17.20 19.68 30.51
CA GLU A 901 18.15 20.79 30.52
C GLU A 901 19.46 20.43 29.82
N ARG A 902 19.94 19.20 30.00
CA ARG A 902 21.16 18.73 29.34
C ARG A 902 20.99 18.68 27.82
N ILE A 903 19.84 18.20 27.33
CA ILE A 903 19.54 18.15 25.89
C ILE A 903 19.54 19.56 25.31
N HIS A 904 18.84 20.51 25.93
CA HIS A 904 18.77 21.89 25.45
C HIS A 904 20.12 22.62 25.53
N ALA A 905 20.88 22.45 26.62
CA ALA A 905 22.21 23.03 26.73
C ALA A 905 23.17 22.49 25.66
N LYS A 906 23.15 21.16 25.43
CA LYS A 906 23.97 20.54 24.38
C LYS A 906 23.54 20.93 22.97
N LEU A 907 22.23 21.08 22.74
CA LEU A 907 21.71 21.60 21.48
C LEU A 907 22.21 23.03 21.23
N TYR A 908 22.08 23.91 22.22
CA TYR A 908 22.60 25.28 22.17
C TYR A 908 24.10 25.31 21.85
N GLU A 909 24.91 24.56 22.61
CA GLU A 909 26.35 24.42 22.36
C GLU A 909 26.64 23.97 20.92
N ASN A 910 25.94 22.94 20.43
CA ASN A 910 26.15 22.41 19.09
C ASN A 910 25.76 23.40 17.99
N VAL A 911 24.65 24.13 18.15
CA VAL A 911 24.20 25.14 17.18
C VAL A 911 25.19 26.31 17.12
N ILE A 912 25.58 26.87 18.27
CA ILE A 912 26.56 27.96 18.32
C ILE A 912 27.91 27.52 17.75
N ASN A 913 28.38 26.31 18.09
CA ASN A 913 29.63 25.77 17.56
C ASN A 913 29.60 25.48 16.06
N ALA A 914 28.43 25.27 15.46
CA ALA A 914 28.25 25.07 14.03
C ALA A 914 28.12 26.40 13.25
N GLN A 915 27.78 27.49 13.94
CA GLN A 915 27.56 28.81 13.35
C GLN A 915 28.79 29.74 13.44
N THR A 916 29.97 29.25 13.81
CA THR A 916 31.21 30.06 13.78
C THR A 916 31.56 30.47 12.35
N PRO A 917 32.31 31.57 12.13
CA PRO A 917 32.65 32.06 10.79
C PRO A 917 33.28 31.02 9.87
N GLU A 918 34.04 30.06 10.41
CA GLU A 918 34.70 28.99 9.66
C GLU A 918 33.75 27.87 9.22
N LYS A 919 32.65 27.64 9.97
CA LYS A 919 31.74 26.51 9.81
C LYS A 919 30.38 26.88 9.23
N ILE A 920 30.05 28.17 9.21
CA ILE A 920 28.74 28.69 8.79
C ILE A 920 28.33 28.27 7.38
N ARG A 921 29.28 28.07 6.46
CA ARG A 921 29.01 27.60 5.09
C ARG A 921 28.43 26.19 5.09
N ASP A 922 29.00 25.29 5.88
CA ASP A 922 28.54 23.90 5.99
C ASP A 922 27.20 23.81 6.71
N TYR A 923 27.04 24.59 7.79
CA TYR A 923 25.75 24.74 8.46
C TYR A 923 24.65 25.22 7.51
N ASN A 924 24.91 26.30 6.74
CA ASN A 924 23.93 26.82 5.78
C ASN A 924 23.63 25.83 4.65
N ARG A 925 24.63 25.05 4.19
CA ARG A 925 24.41 23.99 3.20
C ARG A 925 23.43 22.95 3.72
N GLY A 926 23.62 22.47 4.94
CA GLY A 926 22.70 21.53 5.59
C GLY A 926 21.32 22.14 5.87
N TYR A 927 21.28 23.40 6.31
CA TYR A 927 20.02 24.10 6.55
C TYR A 927 19.20 24.28 5.27
N ILE A 928 19.83 24.56 4.12
CA ILE A 928 19.09 24.78 2.87
C ILE A 928 18.75 23.42 2.21
N ASN A 929 19.74 22.55 2.05
CA ASN A 929 19.69 21.36 1.18
C ASN A 929 19.72 20.02 1.92
N GLY A 930 19.94 20.01 3.23
CA GLY A 930 20.09 18.78 4.01
C GLY A 930 18.81 17.95 4.07
N SER A 931 18.99 16.63 4.17
CA SER A 931 17.92 15.63 4.29
C SER A 931 18.06 14.89 5.61
N LEU A 932 16.95 14.69 6.34
CA LEU A 932 16.98 13.95 7.61
C LEU A 932 17.28 12.47 7.37
N GLU A 933 16.86 11.94 6.22
CA GLU A 933 17.07 10.56 5.80
C GLU A 933 18.56 10.21 5.61
N SER A 934 19.43 11.21 5.41
CA SER A 934 20.87 10.99 5.35
C SER A 934 21.52 10.78 6.73
N LEU A 935 20.81 11.05 7.82
CA LEU A 935 21.32 10.85 9.18
C LEU A 935 21.20 9.37 9.59
N PRO A 936 22.29 8.71 10.01
CA PRO A 936 22.30 7.27 10.25
C PRO A 936 21.42 6.83 11.44
N ASP A 937 21.08 7.76 12.32
CA ASP A 937 20.29 7.55 13.53
C ASP A 937 18.93 8.27 13.52
N TYR A 938 18.53 8.82 12.37
CA TYR A 938 17.19 9.35 12.14
C TYR A 938 16.20 8.23 11.79
N TYR A 939 14.94 8.44 12.17
CA TYR A 939 13.81 7.64 11.72
C TYR A 939 12.59 8.55 11.55
N PRO A 940 11.67 8.23 10.62
CA PRO A 940 10.46 9.04 10.39
C PRO A 940 9.54 9.10 11.63
N ASN A 941 8.67 10.12 11.67
CA ASN A 941 7.66 10.37 12.70
C ASN A 941 8.21 10.57 14.13
N ILE A 942 9.39 11.18 14.27
CA ILE A 942 9.89 11.60 15.57
C ILE A 942 9.32 12.95 15.97
N SER A 943 9.18 13.14 17.29
CA SER A 943 8.71 14.41 17.85
C SER A 943 9.76 15.51 17.83
N THR A 944 9.32 16.76 18.01
CA THR A 944 10.19 17.93 18.20
C THR A 944 11.26 17.68 19.29
N ASP A 945 10.89 17.03 20.39
CA ASP A 945 11.82 16.71 21.49
C ASP A 945 12.89 15.69 21.08
N GLU A 946 12.54 14.68 20.27
CA GLU A 946 13.51 13.72 19.74
C GLU A 946 14.40 14.33 18.65
N LEU A 947 13.89 15.27 17.83
CA LEU A 947 14.71 16.07 16.91
C LEU A 947 15.76 16.89 17.67
N LYS A 948 15.34 17.59 18.75
CA LYS A 948 16.25 18.33 19.64
C LYS A 948 17.29 17.39 20.27
N LYS A 949 16.88 16.19 20.69
CA LYS A 949 17.78 15.17 21.23
C LYS A 949 18.78 14.66 20.19
N LEU A 950 18.37 14.42 18.94
CA LEU A 950 19.27 14.04 17.85
C LEU A 950 20.31 15.13 17.56
N ALA A 951 19.91 16.39 17.64
CA ALA A 951 20.77 17.55 17.46
C ALA A 951 21.69 17.82 18.65
N SER A 952 21.31 17.38 19.86
CA SER A 952 22.14 17.47 21.08
C SER A 952 23.26 16.41 21.15
N LYS A 953 23.26 15.41 20.26
CA LYS A 953 24.27 14.35 20.28
C LYS A 953 25.67 14.91 19.99
N PRO A 954 26.73 14.34 20.62
CA PRO A 954 28.09 14.76 20.34
C PRO A 954 28.51 14.42 18.90
N ASN A 955 29.54 15.12 18.40
CA ASN A 955 30.20 14.85 17.11
C ASN A 955 29.34 15.02 15.85
N ARG A 956 28.24 15.77 15.91
CA ARG A 956 27.51 16.17 14.71
C ARG A 956 28.32 17.15 13.88
N SER A 957 28.32 16.98 12.56
CA SER A 957 28.92 17.94 11.65
C SER A 957 28.11 19.25 11.61
N PRO A 958 28.70 20.39 11.23
CA PRO A 958 27.94 21.63 11.07
C PRO A 958 26.77 21.48 10.08
N GLU A 959 26.95 20.70 9.01
CA GLU A 959 25.91 20.40 8.02
C GLU A 959 24.76 19.56 8.58
N GLU A 960 25.06 18.54 9.40
CA GLU A 960 24.04 17.76 10.11
C GLU A 960 23.25 18.65 11.10
N ILE A 961 23.95 19.54 11.83
CA ILE A 961 23.32 20.50 12.74
C ILE A 961 22.45 21.51 11.99
N GLY A 962 22.87 21.96 10.80
CA GLY A 962 22.05 22.79 9.91
C GLY A 962 20.76 22.10 9.47
N THR A 963 20.87 20.84 9.05
CA THR A 963 19.74 19.99 8.65
C THR A 963 18.73 19.83 9.79
N LEU A 964 19.22 19.47 10.98
CA LEU A 964 18.39 19.29 12.17
C LEU A 964 17.80 20.61 12.66
N SER A 965 18.51 21.73 12.52
CA SER A 965 17.99 23.05 12.89
C SER A 965 16.76 23.44 12.06
N LYS A 966 16.80 23.21 10.74
CA LYS A 966 15.63 23.42 9.86
C LYS A 966 14.46 22.52 10.25
N ALA A 967 14.74 21.24 10.52
CA ALA A 967 13.71 20.30 10.93
C ALA A 967 13.06 20.67 12.26
N ILE A 968 13.85 21.06 13.28
CA ILE A 968 13.34 21.53 14.58
C ILE A 968 12.47 22.77 14.39
N LYS A 969 12.94 23.76 13.62
CA LYS A 969 12.17 24.97 13.31
C LYS A 969 10.81 24.63 12.68
N GLN A 970 10.81 23.79 11.65
CA GLN A 970 9.58 23.41 10.96
C GLN A 970 8.61 22.66 11.88
N SER A 971 9.13 21.72 12.67
CA SER A 971 8.36 20.95 13.66
C SER A 971 7.74 21.86 14.72
N GLN A 972 8.48 22.84 15.25
CA GLN A 972 7.96 23.82 16.21
C GLN A 972 6.86 24.72 15.61
N ILE A 973 6.96 25.10 14.34
CA ILE A 973 5.90 25.86 13.65
C ILE A 973 4.62 25.02 13.51
N GLU A 974 4.77 23.72 13.27
CA GLU A 974 3.63 22.78 13.20
C GLU A 974 2.98 22.58 14.57
N ASP A 975 3.78 22.40 15.62
CA ASP A 975 3.30 22.31 17.01
C ASP A 975 2.54 23.59 17.40
N ALA A 976 3.07 24.77 17.08
CA ALA A 976 2.40 26.05 17.35
C ALA A 976 1.02 26.18 16.69
N LYS A 977 0.90 25.72 15.43
CA LYS A 977 -0.39 25.68 14.72
C LYS A 977 -1.35 24.70 15.37
N TYR A 978 -0.84 23.54 15.80
CA TYR A 978 -1.64 22.51 16.46
C TYR A 978 -2.21 23.00 17.80
N HIS A 979 -1.39 23.65 18.64
CA HIS A 979 -1.85 24.25 19.91
C HIS A 979 -2.90 25.36 19.70
N SER A 980 -2.67 26.24 18.72
CA SER A 980 -3.66 27.25 18.34
C SER A 980 -5.00 26.61 17.91
N TYR A 981 -4.94 25.50 17.17
CA TYR A 981 -6.12 24.72 16.78
C TYR A 981 -6.85 24.15 18.00
N LEU A 982 -6.14 23.52 18.95
CA LEU A 982 -6.75 22.96 20.16
C LEU A 982 -7.52 24.04 20.93
N LEU A 983 -6.91 25.22 21.11
CA LEU A 983 -7.55 26.35 21.78
C LEU A 983 -8.82 26.77 21.04
N MET A 984 -8.73 27.00 19.72
CA MET A 984 -9.90 27.38 18.91
C MET A 984 -11.03 26.35 18.99
N ASN A 985 -10.70 25.06 18.97
CA ASN A 985 -11.68 24.00 19.04
C ASN A 985 -12.34 23.91 20.43
N ASP A 986 -11.58 24.11 21.49
CA ASP A 986 -12.09 24.09 22.85
C ASP A 986 -13.04 25.28 23.10
N VAL A 987 -12.64 26.50 22.74
CA VAL A 987 -13.41 27.72 23.08
C VAL A 987 -14.47 28.10 22.03
N GLN A 988 -14.69 27.29 20.99
CA GLN A 988 -15.61 27.62 19.91
C GLN A 988 -17.05 27.82 20.41
N ALA A 989 -17.48 29.08 20.52
CA ALA A 989 -18.84 29.48 20.88
C ALA A 989 -19.19 30.87 20.31
N PRO A 990 -20.48 31.26 20.19
CA PRO A 990 -20.86 32.62 19.86
C PRO A 990 -20.28 33.64 20.86
N GLY A 991 -19.81 34.79 20.36
CA GLY A 991 -19.22 35.84 21.20
C GLY A 991 -17.79 35.54 21.68
N VAL A 992 -17.10 34.56 21.06
CA VAL A 992 -15.70 34.25 21.36
C VAL A 992 -14.80 34.71 20.21
N LYS A 993 -13.73 35.44 20.56
CA LYS A 993 -12.69 35.85 19.61
C LYS A 993 -11.35 35.30 20.05
N VAL A 994 -10.73 34.50 19.17
CA VAL A 994 -9.41 33.92 19.39
C VAL A 994 -8.39 34.65 18.52
N THR A 995 -7.31 35.13 19.14
CA THR A 995 -6.13 35.65 18.46
C THR A 995 -5.00 34.64 18.65
N PRO A 996 -4.60 33.89 17.61
CA PRO A 996 -3.43 33.02 17.68
C PRO A 996 -2.22 33.86 18.03
N VAL A 997 -1.46 33.42 19.02
CA VAL A 997 -0.18 34.02 19.40
C VAL A 997 0.58 32.99 20.21
N SER A 998 1.55 32.33 19.58
CA SER A 998 2.24 31.18 20.15
C SER A 998 3.71 31.51 20.39
N GLN A 999 4.16 31.29 21.62
CA GLN A 999 5.57 31.35 21.98
C GLN A 999 6.37 30.32 21.19
N THR A 1000 5.80 29.16 20.88
CA THR A 1000 6.48 28.12 20.09
C THR A 1000 6.75 28.60 18.67
N TYR A 1001 5.81 29.33 18.05
CA TYR A 1001 6.01 29.97 16.75
C TYR A 1001 7.10 31.05 16.81
N TYR A 1002 7.05 31.90 17.82
CA TYR A 1002 8.04 32.95 18.06
C TYR A 1002 9.45 32.36 18.25
N LEU A 1003 9.60 31.36 19.13
CA LEU A 1003 10.86 30.70 19.41
C LEU A 1003 11.41 29.92 18.20
N ALA A 1004 10.55 29.36 17.34
CA ALA A 1004 11.01 28.73 16.10
C ALA A 1004 11.75 29.70 15.16
N HIS A 1005 11.47 31.00 15.27
CA HIS A 1005 12.14 32.05 14.49
C HIS A 1005 13.31 32.70 15.23
N VAL A 1006 13.20 32.81 16.55
CA VAL A 1006 14.14 33.56 17.38
C VAL A 1006 15.21 32.67 18.03
N ASP A 1007 14.83 31.49 18.55
CA ASP A 1007 15.75 30.53 19.15
C ASP A 1007 15.14 29.13 19.31
N ILE A 1008 15.46 28.26 18.36
CA ILE A 1008 15.04 26.85 18.33
C ILE A 1008 15.58 26.02 19.50
N THR A 1009 16.56 26.54 20.24
CA THR A 1009 17.20 25.89 21.38
C THR A 1009 16.57 26.29 22.71
N SER A 1010 15.68 27.29 22.71
CA SER A 1010 14.96 27.74 23.89
C SER A 1010 14.13 26.62 24.51
N LYS A 1011 14.02 26.68 25.84
CA LYS A 1011 13.23 25.73 26.64
C LYS A 1011 11.77 26.15 26.77
N GLY A 1012 11.48 27.43 26.56
CA GLY A 1012 10.17 28.07 26.75
C GLY A 1012 10.26 29.35 27.57
N GLU A 1013 9.39 30.31 27.26
CA GLU A 1013 9.33 31.66 27.83
C GLU A 1013 7.96 31.98 28.46
N CYS A 1014 7.13 30.96 28.72
CA CYS A 1014 5.73 31.14 29.16
C CYS A 1014 5.58 31.93 30.46
N ALA A 1015 6.45 31.77 31.46
CA ALA A 1015 6.32 32.51 32.72
C ALA A 1015 6.61 34.02 32.55
N GLY A 1016 7.65 34.35 31.78
CA GLY A 1016 7.98 35.73 31.41
C GLY A 1016 6.87 36.36 30.57
N LEU A 1017 6.36 35.61 29.58
CA LEU A 1017 5.25 36.03 28.73
C LEU A 1017 3.96 36.26 29.50
N VAL A 1018 3.60 35.37 30.41
CA VAL A 1018 2.40 35.49 31.25
C VAL A 1018 2.46 36.72 32.14
N ASN A 1019 3.58 36.97 32.83
CA ASN A 1019 3.69 38.15 33.68
C ASN A 1019 3.73 39.45 32.84
N THR A 1020 4.38 39.42 31.67
CA THR A 1020 4.41 40.56 30.73
C THR A 1020 3.02 40.85 30.15
N MET A 1021 2.26 39.80 29.79
CA MET A 1021 0.89 39.92 29.29
C MET A 1021 -0.05 40.46 30.36
N ALA A 1022 0.06 39.98 31.60
CA ALA A 1022 -0.72 40.50 32.72
C ALA A 1022 -0.47 42.00 32.93
N LEU A 1023 0.79 42.45 32.85
CA LEU A 1023 1.14 43.86 32.91
C LEU A 1023 0.56 44.65 31.72
N ALA A 1024 0.70 44.13 30.49
CA ALA A 1024 0.17 44.75 29.29
C ALA A 1024 -1.36 44.91 29.36
N ILE A 1025 -2.08 43.92 29.89
CA ILE A 1025 -3.53 43.96 30.09
C ILE A 1025 -3.93 45.09 31.05
N GLN A 1026 -3.20 45.28 32.16
CA GLN A 1026 -3.46 46.38 33.11
C GLN A 1026 -3.32 47.77 32.47
N TYR A 1027 -2.49 47.90 31.42
CA TYR A 1027 -2.30 49.15 30.67
C TYR A 1027 -3.08 49.22 29.35
N GLY A 1028 -3.92 48.22 29.03
CA GLY A 1028 -4.64 48.15 27.75
C GLY A 1028 -3.73 48.01 26.52
N LYS A 1029 -2.57 47.37 26.68
CA LYS A 1029 -1.52 47.18 25.67
C LYS A 1029 -1.38 45.75 25.17
N GLU A 1030 -2.25 44.82 25.55
CA GLU A 1030 -2.16 43.40 25.18
C GLU A 1030 -2.08 43.18 23.66
N LYS A 1031 -2.85 43.95 22.87
CA LYS A 1031 -2.82 43.89 21.40
C LYS A 1031 -1.48 44.37 20.82
N GLN A 1032 -0.80 45.29 21.48
CA GLN A 1032 0.52 45.77 21.07
C GLN A 1032 1.59 44.72 21.39
N LEU A 1033 1.54 44.14 22.59
CA LEU A 1033 2.44 43.05 22.97
C LEU A 1033 2.35 41.85 22.02
N MET A 1034 1.11 41.42 21.68
CA MET A 1034 0.91 40.34 20.70
C MET A 1034 1.52 40.65 19.33
N LYS A 1035 1.40 41.89 18.84
CA LYS A 1035 2.05 42.32 17.59
C LYS A 1035 3.57 42.33 17.69
N ASN A 1036 4.11 42.73 18.84
CA ASN A 1036 5.55 42.74 19.05
C ASN A 1036 6.14 41.33 18.96
N PHE A 1037 5.45 40.26 19.38
CA PHE A 1037 5.94 38.89 19.21
C PHE A 1037 6.15 38.53 17.74
N TYR A 1038 5.19 38.86 16.86
CA TYR A 1038 5.35 38.62 15.43
C TYR A 1038 6.46 39.48 14.82
N ARG A 1039 6.53 40.77 15.18
CA ARG A 1039 7.59 41.67 14.72
C ARG A 1039 8.97 41.20 15.15
N ALA A 1040 9.11 40.76 16.40
CA ALA A 1040 10.38 40.28 16.94
C ALA A 1040 10.81 38.93 16.36
N ALA A 1041 9.86 38.11 15.87
CA ALA A 1041 10.13 36.89 15.13
C ALA A 1041 10.60 37.14 13.68
N ASP A 1042 10.09 38.21 13.04
CA ASP A 1042 10.35 38.49 11.63
C ASP A 1042 11.50 39.49 11.39
N LEU A 1043 11.94 40.24 12.40
CA LEU A 1043 12.93 41.33 12.28
C LEU A 1043 14.23 41.04 13.04
N ALA A 1044 15.37 41.23 12.37
CA ALA A 1044 16.70 41.23 13.00
C ALA A 1044 17.14 42.67 13.42
N SER A 1045 16.20 43.52 13.85
CA SER A 1045 16.52 44.88 14.28
C SER A 1045 17.15 44.89 15.69
N PRO A 1046 17.98 45.90 16.04
CA PRO A 1046 18.52 46.02 17.39
C PRO A 1046 17.44 46.03 18.48
N GLN A 1047 16.27 46.62 18.18
CA GLN A 1047 15.12 46.66 19.10
C GLN A 1047 14.49 45.26 19.28
N ALA A 1048 14.35 44.49 18.20
CA ALA A 1048 13.88 43.11 18.29
C ALA A 1048 14.86 42.21 19.04
N ILE A 1049 16.17 42.38 18.81
CA ILE A 1049 17.22 41.66 19.56
C ILE A 1049 17.15 41.99 21.05
N LYS A 1050 17.01 43.28 21.41
CA LYS A 1050 16.85 43.69 22.82
C LYS A 1050 15.57 43.13 23.44
N PHE A 1051 14.45 43.19 22.72
CA PHE A 1051 13.18 42.59 23.17
C PHE A 1051 13.33 41.09 23.45
N ASN A 1052 13.98 40.36 22.54
CA ASN A 1052 14.21 38.92 22.69
C ASN A 1052 15.13 38.61 23.89
N GLN A 1053 16.16 39.43 24.11
CA GLN A 1053 17.04 39.27 25.27
C GLN A 1053 16.31 39.57 26.59
N ASP A 1054 15.56 40.66 26.65
CA ASP A 1054 14.84 41.07 27.86
C ASP A 1054 13.79 40.05 28.28
N LEU A 1055 13.10 39.45 27.31
CA LEU A 1055 12.13 38.40 27.58
C LEU A 1055 12.78 37.14 28.14
N ARG A 1056 13.95 36.75 27.62
CA ARG A 1056 14.74 35.62 28.15
C ARG A 1056 15.24 35.87 29.56
N ASP A 1057 15.84 37.04 29.78
CA ASP A 1057 16.38 37.43 31.09
C ASP A 1057 15.24 37.43 32.13
N PHE A 1058 14.08 37.97 31.75
CA PHE A 1058 12.91 37.94 32.61
C PHE A 1058 12.40 36.52 32.87
N GLN A 1059 12.29 35.69 31.83
CA GLN A 1059 11.93 34.27 31.96
C GLN A 1059 12.87 33.52 32.92
N ASP A 1060 14.18 33.76 32.87
CA ASP A 1060 15.15 33.09 33.76
C ASP A 1060 14.94 33.44 35.23
N ILE A 1061 14.43 34.65 35.51
CA ILE A 1061 14.06 35.09 36.86
C ILE A 1061 12.75 34.45 37.30
N VAL A 1062 11.70 34.52 36.47
CA VAL A 1062 10.32 34.15 36.87
C VAL A 1062 9.92 32.72 36.54
N GLY A 1063 10.77 31.97 35.84
CA GLY A 1063 10.49 30.61 35.37
C GLY A 1063 10.49 29.52 36.44
N ARG A 1064 10.54 29.88 37.73
CA ARG A 1064 10.50 28.94 38.86
C ARG A 1064 9.16 28.97 39.58
N THR A 1065 8.73 27.85 40.17
CA THR A 1065 7.42 27.71 40.81
C THR A 1065 7.11 28.82 41.84
N HIS A 1066 8.09 29.25 42.62
CA HIS A 1066 7.93 30.32 43.62
C HIS A 1066 8.09 31.73 43.04
N THR A 1067 8.92 31.91 42.01
CA THR A 1067 9.15 33.23 41.39
C THR A 1067 8.10 33.57 40.34
N PHE A 1068 7.42 32.59 39.74
CA PHE A 1068 6.32 32.81 38.81
C PHE A 1068 5.17 33.61 39.44
N HIS A 1069 4.84 33.29 40.69
CA HIS A 1069 3.85 34.02 41.48
C HIS A 1069 4.43 35.28 42.17
N MET A 1070 5.65 35.68 41.82
CA MET A 1070 6.35 36.88 42.32
C MET A 1070 6.38 36.96 43.86
N GLY A 1071 6.75 35.87 44.52
CA GLY A 1071 6.87 35.80 45.98
C GLY A 1071 5.54 35.65 46.72
N LYS A 1072 4.39 35.65 46.04
CA LYS A 1072 3.09 35.30 46.67
C LYS A 1072 3.00 33.80 46.95
N THR A 1073 2.29 33.44 48.02
CA THR A 1073 1.91 32.05 48.27
C THR A 1073 0.72 31.69 47.37
N PRO A 1074 0.86 30.78 46.39
CA PRO A 1074 -0.24 30.43 45.50
C PRO A 1074 -1.30 29.60 46.21
N LYS A 1075 -2.58 29.78 45.84
CA LYS A 1075 -3.69 28.94 46.28
C LYS A 1075 -3.83 27.76 45.31
N LYS A 1076 -3.89 26.53 45.82
CA LYS A 1076 -4.23 25.36 45.02
C LYS A 1076 -5.75 25.20 44.95
N VAL A 1077 -6.32 25.20 43.76
CA VAL A 1077 -7.77 25.17 43.50
C VAL A 1077 -8.10 24.28 42.31
N ASP A 1078 -9.33 23.80 42.21
CA ASP A 1078 -9.82 23.19 40.97
C ASP A 1078 -10.24 24.24 39.92
N TYR A 1079 -10.50 23.77 38.71
CA TYR A 1079 -10.91 24.63 37.60
C TYR A 1079 -12.23 25.40 37.87
N GLN A 1080 -13.14 24.81 38.66
CA GLN A 1080 -14.46 25.39 38.90
C GLN A 1080 -14.34 26.58 39.85
N GLU A 1081 -13.48 26.50 40.86
CA GLU A 1081 -13.18 27.63 41.75
C GLU A 1081 -12.63 28.85 40.98
N ILE A 1082 -11.83 28.63 39.91
CA ILE A 1082 -11.32 29.72 39.06
C ILE A 1082 -12.47 30.37 38.29
N ILE A 1083 -13.36 29.55 37.71
CA ILE A 1083 -14.55 30.02 36.98
C ILE A 1083 -15.47 30.79 37.92
N ASP A 1084 -15.68 30.31 39.13
CA ASP A 1084 -16.54 30.93 40.13
C ASP A 1084 -15.99 32.28 40.63
N ASP A 1085 -14.67 32.40 40.83
CA ASP A 1085 -14.02 33.68 41.17
C ASP A 1085 -14.25 34.72 40.06
N LEU A 1086 -14.05 34.33 38.80
CA LEU A 1086 -14.25 35.24 37.65
C LEU A 1086 -15.71 35.54 37.35
N THR A 1087 -16.63 34.62 37.66
CA THR A 1087 -18.08 34.81 37.50
C THR A 1087 -18.60 35.85 38.49
N ASN A 1088 -18.10 35.82 39.73
CA ASN A 1088 -18.63 36.62 40.83
C ASN A 1088 -17.85 37.92 41.09
N SER A 1089 -16.78 38.20 40.34
CA SER A 1089 -15.96 39.40 40.54
C SER A 1089 -16.68 40.67 40.08
N PRO A 1090 -16.83 41.70 40.95
CA PRO A 1090 -17.43 42.98 40.58
C PRO A 1090 -16.44 43.95 39.91
N THR A 1091 -15.14 43.64 39.92
CA THR A 1091 -14.06 44.51 39.41
C THR A 1091 -13.15 43.77 38.45
N SER A 1092 -12.41 44.52 37.62
CA SER A 1092 -11.36 43.96 36.78
C SER A 1092 -10.31 43.24 37.63
N LYS A 1093 -9.94 42.01 37.24
CA LYS A 1093 -8.85 41.25 37.86
C LYS A 1093 -8.20 40.29 36.88
N THR A 1094 -6.93 39.97 37.14
CA THR A 1094 -6.12 39.03 36.35
C THR A 1094 -5.54 37.97 37.26
N ILE A 1095 -5.79 36.70 36.95
CA ILE A 1095 -5.34 35.53 37.70
C ILE A 1095 -4.22 34.84 36.92
N ARG A 1096 -3.07 34.67 37.56
CA ARG A 1096 -2.00 33.78 37.09
C ARG A 1096 -2.36 32.35 37.44
N ILE A 1097 -2.27 31.46 36.46
CA ILE A 1097 -2.60 30.04 36.61
C ILE A 1097 -1.36 29.22 36.26
N ALA A 1098 -0.91 28.37 37.17
CA ALA A 1098 0.20 27.45 36.97
C ALA A 1098 -0.27 25.99 37.08
N SER A 1099 0.13 25.20 36.08
CA SER A 1099 0.11 23.73 36.12
C SER A 1099 1.46 23.20 36.62
N GLU A 1100 1.77 21.90 36.45
CA GLU A 1100 3.07 21.33 36.80
C GLU A 1100 4.21 21.67 35.80
N ASP A 1101 3.95 22.22 34.63
CA ASP A 1101 5.03 22.59 33.68
C ASP A 1101 4.70 23.79 32.80
N HIS A 1102 3.53 24.41 33.01
CA HIS A 1102 3.00 25.47 32.15
C HIS A 1102 2.32 26.60 32.93
N ALA A 1103 2.40 27.81 32.37
CA ALA A 1103 1.85 29.05 32.93
C ALA A 1103 0.82 29.67 31.98
N MET A 1104 -0.30 30.16 32.53
CA MET A 1104 -1.43 30.75 31.80
C MET A 1104 -2.01 31.96 32.55
N LEU A 1105 -2.92 32.69 31.91
CA LEU A 1105 -3.76 33.72 32.55
C LEU A 1105 -5.24 33.50 32.28
N ALA A 1106 -6.06 33.88 33.24
CA ALA A 1106 -7.48 34.18 33.01
C ALA A 1106 -7.87 35.46 33.74
N GLY A 1107 -8.91 36.14 33.29
CA GLY A 1107 -9.35 37.35 33.96
C GLY A 1107 -10.66 37.92 33.44
N ILE A 1108 -11.04 39.02 34.06
CA ILE A 1108 -12.23 39.81 33.79
C ILE A 1108 -11.83 41.27 33.68
N LYS A 1109 -12.40 41.97 32.71
CA LYS A 1109 -12.32 43.42 32.51
C LYS A 1109 -13.71 44.02 32.69
N VAL A 1110 -13.84 44.96 33.62
CA VAL A 1110 -15.07 45.71 33.89
C VAL A 1110 -14.80 47.19 33.56
N GLU A 1111 -15.26 47.63 32.39
CA GLU A 1111 -15.05 49.00 31.89
C GLU A 1111 -16.34 49.59 31.33
N ASN A 1112 -16.71 50.80 31.75
CA ASN A 1112 -17.86 51.56 31.21
C ASN A 1112 -19.18 50.78 31.15
N GLY A 1113 -19.43 49.89 32.12
CA GLY A 1113 -20.64 49.06 32.17
C GLY A 1113 -20.62 47.84 31.24
N LYS A 1114 -19.50 47.57 30.55
CA LYS A 1114 -19.26 46.36 29.76
C LYS A 1114 -18.33 45.43 30.54
N THR A 1115 -18.71 44.16 30.62
CA THR A 1115 -17.89 43.10 31.19
C THR A 1115 -17.40 42.18 30.07
N GLU A 1116 -16.09 41.98 30.01
CA GLU A 1116 -15.45 41.03 29.10
C GLU A 1116 -14.54 40.11 29.91
N TRP A 1117 -14.41 38.85 29.50
CA TRP A 1117 -13.47 37.92 30.10
C TRP A 1117 -12.40 37.52 29.10
N PHE A 1118 -11.26 37.06 29.60
CA PHE A 1118 -10.18 36.60 28.75
C PHE A 1118 -9.48 35.38 29.31
N PHE A 1119 -8.85 34.64 28.42
CA PHE A 1119 -7.93 33.55 28.72
C PHE A 1119 -6.71 33.66 27.81
N TYR A 1120 -5.53 33.45 28.37
CA TYR A 1120 -4.28 33.49 27.62
C TYR A 1120 -3.45 32.25 27.93
N ASP A 1121 -3.19 31.47 26.90
CA ASP A 1121 -2.22 30.39 26.89
C ASP A 1121 -1.06 30.79 25.97
N PRO A 1122 0.17 30.98 26.49
CA PRO A 1122 1.33 31.39 25.71
C PRO A 1122 1.66 30.47 24.54
N ASP A 1123 1.32 29.18 24.57
CA ASP A 1123 1.60 28.25 23.48
C ASP A 1123 0.54 28.28 22.37
N SER A 1124 -0.65 28.79 22.69
CA SER A 1124 -1.83 28.65 21.84
C SER A 1124 -2.38 30.01 21.36
N GLY A 1125 -2.66 30.93 22.28
CA GLY A 1125 -3.19 32.24 21.92
C GLY A 1125 -3.99 32.93 23.03
N PHE A 1126 -4.59 34.06 22.64
CA PHE A 1126 -5.41 34.92 23.49
C PHE A 1126 -6.89 34.80 23.11
N VAL A 1127 -7.76 34.59 24.08
CA VAL A 1127 -9.20 34.45 23.91
C VAL A 1127 -9.91 35.60 24.61
N GLU A 1128 -10.81 36.26 23.88
CA GLU A 1128 -11.77 37.25 24.39
C GLU A 1128 -13.17 36.60 24.42
N PHE A 1129 -13.86 36.66 25.55
CA PHE A 1129 -15.22 36.16 25.74
C PHE A 1129 -16.18 37.34 26.01
N GLU A 1130 -17.18 37.51 25.14
CA GLU A 1130 -18.18 38.57 25.24
C GLU A 1130 -19.34 38.23 26.19
N THR A 1131 -19.53 36.94 26.52
CA THR A 1131 -20.62 36.49 27.39
C THR A 1131 -20.11 35.63 28.53
N LEU A 1132 -20.79 35.72 29.69
CA LEU A 1132 -20.51 34.88 30.86
C LEU A 1132 -20.54 33.39 30.49
N ARG A 1133 -21.55 32.97 29.72
CA ARG A 1133 -21.71 31.58 29.29
C ARG A 1133 -20.51 31.12 28.44
N SER A 1134 -20.09 31.91 27.45
CA SER A 1134 -18.94 31.56 26.62
C SER A 1134 -17.65 31.47 27.42
N MET A 1135 -17.48 32.31 28.46
CA MET A 1135 -16.35 32.21 29.38
C MET A 1135 -16.40 30.92 30.19
N GLN A 1136 -17.55 30.60 30.81
CA GLN A 1136 -17.69 29.41 31.64
C GLN A 1136 -17.45 28.12 30.85
N GLU A 1137 -18.07 27.99 29.67
CA GLU A 1137 -17.87 26.84 28.78
C GLU A 1137 -16.43 26.79 28.22
N GLY A 1138 -15.84 27.95 27.90
CA GLY A 1138 -14.48 28.06 27.40
C GLY A 1138 -13.42 27.65 28.43
N LEU A 1139 -13.51 28.19 29.65
CA LEU A 1139 -12.58 27.89 30.74
C LEU A 1139 -12.75 26.46 31.26
N GLU A 1140 -13.96 25.91 31.29
CA GLU A 1140 -14.17 24.49 31.64
C GLU A 1140 -13.39 23.60 30.67
N LYS A 1141 -13.47 23.85 29.37
CA LYS A 1141 -12.73 23.05 28.40
C LYS A 1141 -11.22 23.30 28.46
N THR A 1142 -10.76 24.55 28.55
CA THR A 1142 -9.32 24.83 28.56
C THR A 1142 -8.62 24.41 29.85
N LEU A 1143 -9.34 24.29 30.97
CA LEU A 1143 -8.78 23.92 32.28
C LEU A 1143 -9.19 22.53 32.79
N ASN A 1144 -10.14 21.82 32.16
CA ASN A 1144 -10.58 20.52 32.66
C ASN A 1144 -10.71 19.47 31.57
N SER A 1145 -11.67 19.64 30.65
CA SER A 1145 -12.18 18.55 29.80
C SER A 1145 -11.68 18.58 28.35
N GLY A 1146 -11.21 19.72 27.86
CA GLY A 1146 -10.82 19.96 26.47
C GLY A 1146 -9.40 19.52 26.11
N GLY A 1147 -9.03 19.72 24.85
CA GLY A 1147 -7.74 19.34 24.32
C GLY A 1147 -6.56 20.09 24.95
N ILE A 1148 -6.73 21.39 25.25
CA ILE A 1148 -5.74 22.20 25.96
C ILE A 1148 -5.47 21.62 27.35
N ALA A 1149 -6.52 21.39 28.14
CA ALA A 1149 -6.39 20.78 29.47
C ALA A 1149 -5.76 19.38 29.40
N ALA A 1150 -6.17 18.56 28.42
CA ALA A 1150 -5.65 17.21 28.21
C ALA A 1150 -4.17 17.15 27.81
N SER A 1151 -3.65 18.19 27.16
CA SER A 1151 -2.24 18.29 26.78
C SER A 1151 -1.31 18.63 27.97
N GLN A 1152 -1.85 19.29 29.00
CA GLN A 1152 -1.09 19.79 30.15
C GLN A 1152 -0.89 18.75 31.26
N LYS A 1153 0.20 18.93 32.02
CA LYS A 1153 0.46 18.15 33.24
C LYS A 1153 -0.13 18.86 34.46
N THR A 1154 -1.21 18.31 35.01
CA THR A 1154 -1.91 18.89 36.15
C THR A 1154 -2.09 17.85 37.25
N SER A 1155 -2.01 18.28 38.51
CA SER A 1155 -2.50 17.47 39.62
C SER A 1155 -4.02 17.29 39.53
N LYS A 1156 -4.54 16.25 40.19
CA LYS A 1156 -5.97 15.99 40.26
C LYS A 1156 -6.46 15.92 41.70
N SER A 1157 -7.66 16.43 41.93
CA SER A 1157 -8.38 16.32 43.20
C SER A 1157 -8.84 14.87 43.45
N GLN A 1158 -9.37 14.60 44.65
CA GLN A 1158 -9.98 13.30 44.97
C GLN A 1158 -11.19 12.97 44.08
N THR A 1159 -11.86 13.98 43.52
CA THR A 1159 -12.98 13.83 42.59
C THR A 1159 -12.55 13.68 41.13
N GLY A 1160 -11.23 13.72 40.86
CA GLY A 1160 -10.64 13.59 39.52
C GLY A 1160 -10.55 14.89 38.71
N ALA A 1161 -11.02 16.02 39.26
CA ALA A 1161 -10.93 17.33 38.63
C ALA A 1161 -9.47 17.84 38.58
N ARG A 1162 -9.10 18.56 37.52
CA ARG A 1162 -7.76 19.15 37.41
C ARG A 1162 -7.59 20.31 38.40
N GLU A 1163 -6.44 20.34 39.05
CA GLU A 1163 -6.08 21.35 40.04
C GLU A 1163 -4.89 22.19 39.55
N TYR A 1164 -4.94 23.48 39.87
CA TYR A 1164 -3.98 24.50 39.48
C TYR A 1164 -3.53 25.32 40.69
N HIS A 1165 -2.33 25.91 40.58
CA HIS A 1165 -1.85 26.92 41.50
C HIS A 1165 -2.17 28.30 40.95
N ILE A 1166 -2.90 29.11 41.72
CA ILE A 1166 -3.31 30.44 41.27
C ILE A 1166 -2.81 31.55 42.20
N SER A 1167 -2.58 32.73 41.61
CA SER A 1167 -2.45 33.98 42.36
C SER A 1167 -2.95 35.17 41.55
N GLU A 1168 -3.57 36.14 42.22
CA GLU A 1168 -3.96 37.40 41.59
C GLU A 1168 -2.71 38.22 41.24
N PHE A 1169 -2.74 38.86 40.06
CA PHE A 1169 -1.66 39.74 39.58
C PHE A 1169 -1.93 41.19 40.01
N HIS A 1170 -0.91 41.84 40.58
CA HIS A 1170 -0.88 43.28 40.82
C HIS A 1170 0.33 43.90 40.14
N THR A 1171 0.25 45.15 39.69
CA THR A 1171 1.38 45.84 39.03
C THR A 1171 2.62 45.94 39.93
N GLY A 1172 2.42 46.07 41.25
CA GLY A 1172 3.50 46.03 42.23
C GLY A 1172 4.24 44.69 42.32
N ASP A 1173 3.71 43.61 41.75
CA ASP A 1173 4.39 42.30 41.72
C ASP A 1173 5.65 42.32 40.84
N ILE A 1174 5.78 43.29 39.92
CA ILE A 1174 6.94 43.44 39.04
C ILE A 1174 8.12 44.14 39.76
N VAL A 1175 7.87 44.73 40.94
CA VAL A 1175 8.89 45.26 41.87
C VAL A 1175 9.39 44.11 42.73
N ALA A 1176 10.11 43.16 42.11
CA ALA A 1176 10.63 41.96 42.78
C ALA A 1176 12.16 41.89 42.67
N ASP A 1177 12.81 41.33 43.68
CA ASP A 1177 14.26 41.19 43.72
C ASP A 1177 14.79 40.47 42.47
N GLY A 1178 15.68 41.15 41.75
CA GLY A 1178 16.31 40.64 40.53
C GLY A 1178 15.59 40.94 39.22
N VAL A 1179 14.40 41.57 39.24
CA VAL A 1179 13.66 41.98 38.03
C VAL A 1179 14.10 43.39 37.58
N ASP A 1180 14.47 43.53 36.29
CA ASP A 1180 14.63 44.84 35.66
C ASP A 1180 13.25 45.40 35.26
N GLU A 1181 12.69 46.23 36.14
CA GLU A 1181 11.36 46.84 35.95
C GLU A 1181 11.24 47.62 34.63
N PHE A 1182 12.32 48.30 34.21
CA PHE A 1182 12.31 49.08 32.98
C PHE A 1182 12.29 48.18 31.75
N ALA A 1183 13.04 47.08 31.77
CA ALA A 1183 13.01 46.07 30.72
C ALA A 1183 11.60 45.45 30.59
N VAL A 1184 10.98 45.03 31.71
CA VAL A 1184 9.64 44.43 31.70
C VAL A 1184 8.56 45.42 31.25
N ALA A 1185 8.65 46.68 31.70
CA ALA A 1185 7.75 47.74 31.24
C ALA A 1185 7.88 47.97 29.72
N ASN A 1186 9.10 47.96 29.17
CA ASN A 1186 9.33 48.07 27.73
C ASN A 1186 8.80 46.85 26.97
N LEU A 1187 9.01 45.63 27.47
CA LEU A 1187 8.42 44.42 26.88
C LEU A 1187 6.91 44.56 26.74
N ALA A 1188 6.22 44.99 27.80
CA ALA A 1188 4.76 45.10 27.83
C ALA A 1188 4.18 46.24 26.98
N MET A 1189 4.90 47.37 26.85
CA MET A 1189 4.30 48.62 26.35
C MET A 1189 4.97 49.23 25.12
N ALA A 1190 6.23 48.90 24.80
CA ALA A 1190 6.94 49.50 23.68
C ALA A 1190 6.33 49.11 22.33
N THR A 1191 6.55 49.91 21.30
CA THR A 1191 6.18 49.55 19.92
C THR A 1191 7.44 49.16 19.17
N LEU A 1192 7.56 47.90 18.76
CA LEU A 1192 8.62 47.48 17.86
C LEU A 1192 8.34 48.03 16.44
N PRO A 1193 9.35 48.54 15.73
CA PRO A 1193 9.18 49.11 14.39
C PRO A 1193 8.65 48.09 13.37
#